data_AF-A0A3P9L8C9-F1
#
_entry.id   AF-A0A3P9L8C9-F1
#
_cell.length_a   1.000
_cell.length_b   1.000
_cell.length_c   1.000
_cell.angle_alpha   90.00
_cell.angle_beta   90.00
_cell.angle_gamma   90.00
#
_symmetry.space_group_name_H-M   'P 1'
#
loop_
_entity.id
_entity.type
_entity.pdbx_description
1 polymer ?
#
loop_
_entity_poly.entity_id
_entity_poly.type
_entity_poly.pdbx_seq_one_letter_code
_entity_poly.pdbx_strand_id
1 'polypeptide(L)'
;MANVTDLQTKYSKLAQEYSKLRAQNQVLKKAVVDEQANSATLKEQLKQRDQSLRRQEQEMDSLSFRNQQLAKRVELLQEELTASETKGKKGKSKGDSPSQHGLQTQSVFDEDLQKKIEENERLHIQFYEADEQHRKREAELKARLGELEKNAEQHQTAVDGLAKKYVETIERLQGDKARLEVKAQSLEMEAKECRVRSEECQQQLRRCQTELRTQMKQSSSVIQEKVPFNDTKFSDYNSLNVPAHNRRHQLKARDVASQALSFIQDLVAALLNFHSYTEQRIHIYPLDSSIEPISPLNQKFSQYLHENAVYVRPLEDSFVQLYQSITEDTVTALETVVKLRDFASNFSSYTHFLQKILPYQLKSLEEECEAPLCTAALTAKNQELQSDVKKVTSVFEKLQNYINLLALPCVRQDAMPQTSVAAVFTQLAACLHSLHDSVKEMSKHYNQKASMEQELPTVTQKLCTTTECLLGSLCSLTSSTGKIATFFSNNLDFFTSSGYSPRGSTVTLNPLQAESMLANKKRAAAFIHALKRPRAPSVPYSEALSNRRVLTSSTESREGLTQQVQQSLEKIARLEQEKEHWLLEAQLGKVRLEKENQRIAELEAQLAAAALGGSPDSQRAAAAGAPPPNHEEAEAEQSPAGQQTPTTALCTSLVGMLCTTPSVDHVGDEESREQLIKSHYMCRVGELTTQLQISDSKAVHFHSECRALAKRLTIAEKARETLSEDVRLANQKITHLQDELATTKRSYEDQLSMMSDHLCSMNETLSKQREEIDTLKLGSKVNTKKNKSR
;
A
#
# COMPACT_ATOMS: atom_id res chain seq x y z
N MET A 1 -19.43 -32.12 -20.20
CA MET A 1 -18.63 -31.73 -21.38
C MET A 1 -17.46 -30.83 -21.02
N ALA A 2 -17.65 -29.72 -20.29
CA ALA A 2 -16.61 -28.69 -20.01
C ALA A 2 -15.19 -29.20 -19.64
N ASN A 3 -15.05 -30.22 -18.79
CA ASN A 3 -13.73 -30.75 -18.40
C ASN A 3 -12.95 -31.39 -19.57
N VAL A 4 -13.63 -31.92 -20.59
CA VAL A 4 -12.97 -32.52 -21.76
C VAL A 4 -12.38 -31.41 -22.63
N THR A 5 -13.13 -30.34 -22.87
CA THR A 5 -12.67 -29.18 -23.65
C THR A 5 -11.48 -28.47 -22.99
N ASP A 6 -11.47 -28.31 -21.66
CA ASP A 6 -10.34 -27.69 -20.95
C ASP A 6 -9.08 -28.59 -20.96
N LEU A 7 -9.25 -29.91 -20.77
CA LEU A 7 -8.14 -30.87 -20.88
C LEU A 7 -7.57 -30.90 -22.31
N GLN A 8 -8.42 -30.92 -23.34
CA GLN A 8 -8.01 -30.88 -24.75
C GLN A 8 -7.33 -29.55 -25.12
N THR A 9 -7.77 -28.43 -24.53
CA THR A 9 -7.08 -27.12 -24.66
C THR A 9 -5.68 -27.16 -24.04
N LYS A 10 -5.51 -27.81 -22.89
CA LYS A 10 -4.21 -27.99 -22.22
C LYS A 10 -3.26 -28.88 -23.04
N TYR A 11 -3.75 -29.99 -23.58
CA TYR A 11 -2.96 -30.84 -24.51
C TYR A 11 -2.57 -30.10 -25.80
N SER A 12 -3.48 -29.29 -26.38
CA SER A 12 -3.18 -28.49 -27.58
C SER A 12 -2.06 -27.47 -27.31
N LYS A 13 -2.12 -26.75 -26.18
CA LYS A 13 -1.04 -25.83 -25.77
C LYS A 13 0.29 -26.55 -25.54
N LEU A 14 0.27 -27.72 -24.87
CA LEU A 14 1.48 -28.52 -24.65
C LEU A 14 2.10 -29.02 -25.97
N ALA A 15 1.27 -29.43 -26.95
CA ALA A 15 1.74 -29.83 -28.28
C ALA A 15 2.33 -28.64 -29.07
N GLN A 16 1.79 -27.43 -28.92
CA GLN A 16 2.36 -26.21 -29.51
C GLN A 16 3.72 -25.86 -28.89
N GLU A 17 3.84 -25.86 -27.56
CA GLU A 17 5.13 -25.60 -26.89
C GLU A 17 6.19 -26.67 -27.21
N TYR A 18 5.81 -27.95 -27.26
CA TYR A 18 6.70 -29.02 -27.71
C TYR A 18 7.16 -28.82 -29.17
N SER A 19 6.26 -28.35 -30.05
CA SER A 19 6.60 -28.04 -31.44
C SER A 19 7.57 -26.86 -31.57
N LYS A 20 7.37 -25.79 -30.77
CA LYS A 20 8.32 -24.66 -30.67
C LYS A 20 9.70 -25.11 -30.18
N LEU A 21 9.74 -25.88 -29.09
CA LEU A 21 10.99 -26.43 -28.53
C LEU A 21 11.70 -27.36 -29.52
N ARG A 22 10.97 -28.17 -30.29
CA ARG A 22 11.53 -29.01 -31.35
C ARG A 22 12.15 -28.18 -32.48
N ALA A 23 11.47 -27.12 -32.93
CA ALA A 23 11.99 -26.20 -33.94
C ALA A 23 13.25 -25.46 -33.44
N GLN A 24 13.23 -24.93 -32.22
CA GLN A 24 14.39 -24.30 -31.58
C GLN A 24 15.57 -25.27 -31.45
N ASN A 25 15.32 -26.53 -31.05
CA ASN A 25 16.37 -27.55 -30.98
C ASN A 25 16.97 -27.88 -32.36
N GLN A 26 16.17 -27.85 -33.42
CA GLN A 26 16.64 -28.06 -34.79
C GLN A 26 17.50 -26.89 -35.29
N VAL A 27 17.13 -25.64 -34.97
CA VAL A 27 17.96 -24.45 -35.25
C VAL A 27 19.27 -24.49 -34.46
N LEU A 28 19.22 -24.81 -33.16
CA LEU A 28 20.41 -24.94 -32.32
C LEU A 28 21.35 -26.05 -32.80
N LYS A 29 20.82 -27.20 -33.22
CA LYS A 29 21.62 -28.28 -33.84
C LYS A 29 22.29 -27.81 -35.13
N LYS A 30 21.59 -27.04 -35.98
CA LYS A 30 22.21 -26.49 -37.18
C LYS A 30 23.32 -25.51 -36.82
N ALA A 31 23.07 -24.57 -35.91
CA ALA A 31 24.08 -23.60 -35.45
C ALA A 31 25.34 -24.29 -34.87
N VAL A 32 25.18 -25.39 -34.12
CA VAL A 32 26.32 -26.19 -33.61
C VAL A 32 27.09 -26.88 -34.73
N VAL A 33 26.43 -27.36 -35.79
CA VAL A 33 27.10 -27.97 -36.96
C VAL A 33 27.81 -26.90 -37.81
N ASP A 34 27.15 -25.76 -38.07
CA ASP A 34 27.71 -24.63 -38.80
C ASP A 34 28.95 -24.08 -38.03
N GLU A 35 28.89 -23.98 -36.70
CA GLU A 35 30.02 -23.55 -35.86
C GLU A 35 31.16 -24.60 -35.79
N GLN A 36 30.84 -25.90 -35.80
CA GLN A 36 31.86 -26.95 -35.92
C GLN A 36 32.58 -26.91 -37.27
N ALA A 37 31.88 -26.58 -38.36
CA ALA A 37 32.48 -26.37 -39.67
C ALA A 37 33.37 -25.11 -39.73
N ASN A 38 32.94 -24.01 -39.11
CA ASN A 38 33.74 -22.80 -38.94
C ASN A 38 35.01 -23.07 -38.11
N SER A 39 34.88 -23.81 -37.00
CA SER A 39 36.01 -24.22 -36.17
C SER A 39 37.01 -25.10 -36.94
N ALA A 40 36.53 -26.02 -37.78
CA ALA A 40 37.37 -26.87 -38.62
C ALA A 40 38.14 -26.05 -39.69
N THR A 41 37.48 -25.11 -40.36
CA THR A 41 38.12 -24.24 -41.38
C THR A 41 39.10 -23.25 -40.76
N LEU A 42 38.77 -22.63 -39.63
CA LEU A 42 39.72 -21.80 -38.85
C LEU A 42 40.95 -22.60 -38.42
N LYS A 43 40.77 -23.85 -37.97
CA LYS A 43 41.88 -24.72 -37.58
C LYS A 43 42.80 -25.09 -38.75
N GLU A 44 42.28 -25.21 -39.96
CA GLU A 44 43.08 -25.44 -41.16
C GLU A 44 43.78 -24.15 -41.65
N GLN A 45 43.11 -23.00 -41.60
CA GLN A 45 43.74 -21.70 -41.86
C GLN A 45 44.91 -21.44 -40.89
N LEU A 46 44.75 -21.79 -39.60
CA LEU A 46 45.79 -21.66 -38.60
C LEU A 46 47.02 -22.53 -38.94
N LYS A 47 46.84 -23.81 -39.31
CA LYS A 47 47.95 -24.65 -39.82
C LYS A 47 48.63 -24.05 -41.06
N GLN A 48 47.86 -23.48 -41.98
CA GLN A 48 48.43 -22.84 -43.18
C GLN A 48 49.26 -21.61 -42.83
N ARG A 49 48.84 -20.84 -41.82
CA ARG A 49 49.62 -19.72 -41.27
C ARG A 49 50.86 -20.20 -40.53
N ASP A 50 50.77 -21.25 -39.70
CA ASP A 50 51.94 -21.87 -39.05
C ASP A 50 52.97 -22.37 -40.08
N GLN A 51 52.54 -23.00 -41.17
CA GLN A 51 53.44 -23.40 -42.26
C GLN A 51 54.05 -22.18 -42.97
N SER A 52 53.27 -21.13 -43.21
CA SER A 52 53.78 -19.91 -43.85
C SER A 52 54.81 -19.20 -42.97
N LEU A 53 54.55 -19.13 -41.67
CA LEU A 53 55.43 -18.53 -40.67
C LEU A 53 56.73 -19.31 -40.58
N ARG A 54 56.68 -20.66 -40.51
CA ARG A 54 57.89 -21.52 -40.55
C ARG A 54 58.73 -21.38 -41.82
N ARG A 55 58.11 -21.12 -42.98
CA ARG A 55 58.86 -20.81 -44.22
C ARG A 55 59.57 -19.46 -44.09
N GLN A 56 58.89 -18.45 -43.57
CA GLN A 56 59.47 -17.11 -43.34
C GLN A 56 60.57 -17.14 -42.27
N GLU A 57 60.46 -17.97 -41.22
CA GLU A 57 61.54 -18.23 -40.26
C GLU A 57 62.77 -18.83 -40.96
N GLN A 58 62.58 -19.84 -41.81
CA GLN A 58 63.69 -20.45 -42.58
C GLN A 58 64.32 -19.49 -43.61
N GLU A 59 63.53 -18.61 -44.22
CA GLU A 59 64.02 -17.54 -45.09
C GLU A 59 64.81 -16.49 -44.28
N MET A 60 64.32 -16.11 -43.10
CA MET A 60 65.02 -15.20 -42.18
C MET A 60 66.32 -15.79 -41.65
N ASP A 61 66.38 -17.08 -41.32
CA ASP A 61 67.61 -17.78 -40.92
C ASP A 61 68.62 -17.83 -42.08
N SER A 62 68.16 -18.09 -43.31
CA SER A 62 68.98 -18.09 -44.53
C SER A 62 69.55 -16.69 -44.84
N LEU A 63 68.73 -15.64 -44.69
CA LEU A 63 69.16 -14.25 -44.83
C LEU A 63 70.09 -13.81 -43.69
N SER A 64 69.83 -14.25 -42.46
CA SER A 64 70.69 -14.03 -41.28
C SER A 64 72.06 -14.66 -41.48
N PHE A 65 72.12 -15.92 -41.95
CA PHE A 65 73.37 -16.60 -42.27
C PHE A 65 74.15 -15.90 -43.40
N ARG A 66 73.48 -15.45 -44.46
CA ARG A 66 74.11 -14.62 -45.51
C ARG A 66 74.63 -13.29 -44.97
N ASN A 67 73.87 -12.62 -44.10
CA ASN A 67 74.30 -11.37 -43.47
C ASN A 67 75.48 -11.59 -42.51
N GLN A 68 75.54 -12.71 -41.77
CA GLN A 68 76.71 -13.06 -40.96
C GLN A 68 77.94 -13.37 -41.83
N GLN A 69 77.76 -14.02 -42.99
CA GLN A 69 78.83 -14.29 -43.94
C GLN A 69 79.34 -13.00 -44.60
N LEU A 70 78.45 -12.06 -44.93
CA LEU A 70 78.80 -10.72 -45.40
C LEU A 70 79.48 -9.90 -44.30
N ALA A 71 78.96 -9.93 -43.07
CA ALA A 71 79.56 -9.24 -41.93
C ALA A 71 80.98 -9.70 -41.68
N LYS A 72 81.25 -11.02 -41.61
CA LYS A 72 82.61 -11.55 -41.49
C LYS A 72 83.52 -11.19 -42.66
N ARG A 73 82.97 -11.02 -43.87
CA ARG A 73 83.76 -10.55 -45.02
C ARG A 73 84.06 -9.05 -44.95
N VAL A 74 83.15 -8.24 -44.39
CA VAL A 74 83.40 -6.82 -44.10
C VAL A 74 84.38 -6.65 -42.95
N GLU A 75 84.28 -7.49 -41.91
CA GLU A 75 85.19 -7.57 -40.77
C GLU A 75 86.62 -7.89 -41.23
N LEU A 76 86.82 -8.91 -42.06
CA LEU A 76 88.11 -9.21 -42.69
C LEU A 76 88.63 -8.06 -43.58
N LEU A 77 87.76 -7.38 -44.35
CA LEU A 77 88.15 -6.20 -45.14
C LEU A 77 88.51 -4.98 -44.25
N GLN A 78 87.96 -4.90 -43.03
CA GLN A 78 88.30 -3.88 -42.03
C GLN A 78 89.59 -4.23 -41.28
N GLU A 79 89.88 -5.51 -41.06
CA GLU A 79 91.20 -6.00 -40.61
C GLU A 79 92.28 -5.71 -41.67
N GLU A 80 92.00 -5.96 -42.97
CA GLU A 80 92.89 -5.57 -44.07
C GLU A 80 93.09 -4.04 -44.16
N LEU A 81 92.03 -3.24 -43.99
CA LEU A 81 92.17 -1.78 -43.95
C LEU A 81 93.02 -1.30 -42.76
N THR A 82 92.77 -1.80 -41.55
CA THR A 82 93.51 -1.37 -40.34
C THR A 82 94.95 -1.90 -40.32
N ALA A 83 95.23 -3.05 -40.93
CA ALA A 83 96.59 -3.52 -41.22
C ALA A 83 97.32 -2.65 -42.28
N SER A 84 96.57 -1.95 -43.15
CA SER A 84 97.10 -0.97 -44.10
C SER A 84 97.36 0.39 -43.44
N GLU A 85 96.39 0.90 -42.67
CA GLU A 85 96.46 2.22 -42.02
C GLU A 85 97.48 2.32 -40.88
N THR A 86 97.93 1.18 -40.34
CA THR A 86 99.01 1.14 -39.34
C THR A 86 100.42 1.39 -39.92
N LYS A 87 100.55 1.75 -41.21
CA LYS A 87 101.83 2.11 -41.86
C LYS A 87 101.86 3.53 -42.49
N GLY A 88 102.22 4.54 -41.70
CA GLY A 88 103.23 5.51 -42.15
C GLY A 88 102.84 6.85 -42.81
N LYS A 89 102.32 7.80 -42.02
CA LYS A 89 102.73 9.23 -41.95
C LYS A 89 102.83 10.14 -43.22
N LYS A 90 102.04 11.23 -43.17
CA LYS A 90 102.29 12.65 -43.58
C LYS A 90 102.05 13.10 -45.05
N GLY A 91 101.71 14.40 -45.19
CA GLY A 91 101.57 15.16 -46.45
C GLY A 91 102.91 15.70 -47.00
N LYS A 92 102.97 16.72 -47.89
CA LYS A 92 102.13 17.93 -48.07
C LYS A 92 102.39 18.59 -49.45
N SER A 93 101.55 19.50 -49.92
CA SER A 93 101.83 20.43 -51.07
C SER A 93 103.03 21.36 -50.76
N LYS A 94 103.80 21.98 -51.70
CA LYS A 94 103.53 22.54 -53.05
C LYS A 94 104.87 22.90 -53.77
N GLY A 95 105.01 22.89 -55.11
CA GLY A 95 106.03 23.71 -55.82
C GLY A 95 106.74 23.20 -57.11
N ASP A 96 106.27 23.67 -58.28
CA ASP A 96 106.98 24.22 -59.49
C ASP A 96 107.96 23.47 -60.44
N SER A 97 107.79 23.76 -61.76
CA SER A 97 108.82 23.92 -62.84
C SER A 97 109.46 22.67 -63.57
N PRO A 98 110.08 22.79 -64.80
CA PRO A 98 109.41 22.30 -66.04
C PRO A 98 110.26 21.59 -67.16
N SER A 99 109.61 21.22 -68.29
CA SER A 99 110.16 20.94 -69.67
C SER A 99 110.87 19.58 -69.93
N GLN A 100 111.05 19.01 -71.15
CA GLN A 100 110.44 19.17 -72.50
C GLN A 100 110.79 17.99 -73.47
N HIS A 101 110.27 18.05 -74.72
CA HIS A 101 110.69 17.38 -75.99
C HIS A 101 110.23 15.92 -76.30
N GLY A 102 109.80 15.60 -77.54
CA GLY A 102 109.57 16.50 -78.70
C GLY A 102 109.11 15.85 -80.02
N LEU A 103 108.85 16.72 -81.04
CA LEU A 103 108.53 16.47 -82.48
C LEU A 103 107.08 16.02 -82.82
N GLN A 104 106.41 16.38 -83.94
CA GLN A 104 106.59 17.44 -84.98
C GLN A 104 105.35 17.57 -85.93
N THR A 105 105.17 18.74 -86.60
CA THR A 105 104.46 18.98 -87.91
C THR A 105 102.93 19.17 -87.98
N GLN A 106 102.45 19.99 -88.95
CA GLN A 106 101.07 20.51 -89.14
C GLN A 106 100.93 21.22 -90.52
N SER A 107 99.79 21.13 -91.26
CA SER A 107 99.33 22.13 -92.30
C SER A 107 98.01 21.76 -93.06
N VAL A 108 96.84 22.39 -92.77
CA VAL A 108 95.57 22.26 -93.58
C VAL A 108 94.60 23.49 -93.52
N PHE A 109 94.67 24.39 -92.52
CA PHE A 109 93.45 25.01 -91.96
C PHE A 109 92.79 26.25 -92.62
N ASP A 110 93.45 27.03 -93.47
CA ASP A 110 93.11 28.47 -93.60
C ASP A 110 91.93 28.83 -94.54
N GLU A 111 91.61 28.03 -95.55
CA GLU A 111 90.63 28.39 -96.60
C GLU A 111 89.16 28.38 -96.09
N ASP A 112 88.92 27.71 -94.96
CA ASP A 112 87.60 27.42 -94.40
C ASP A 112 87.00 28.61 -93.60
N LEU A 113 87.65 29.78 -93.60
CA LEU A 113 87.30 30.90 -92.72
C LEU A 113 86.28 31.88 -93.32
N GLN A 114 86.44 32.27 -94.58
CA GLN A 114 85.76 33.47 -95.13
C GLN A 114 84.24 33.31 -95.33
N LYS A 115 83.77 32.15 -95.81
CA LYS A 115 82.34 31.92 -96.12
C LYS A 115 81.44 31.96 -94.89
N LYS A 116 82.01 31.77 -93.70
CA LYS A 116 81.29 31.77 -92.40
C LYS A 116 80.82 33.17 -91.97
N ILE A 117 81.15 34.24 -92.70
CA ILE A 117 80.84 35.62 -92.33
C ILE A 117 79.47 36.08 -92.87
N GLU A 118 79.18 35.88 -94.16
CA GLU A 118 77.92 36.35 -94.77
C GLU A 118 76.71 35.50 -94.35
N GLU A 119 76.91 34.19 -94.18
CA GLU A 119 75.91 33.28 -93.63
C GLU A 119 75.47 33.72 -92.22
N ASN A 120 76.41 34.25 -91.42
CA ASN A 120 76.18 34.75 -90.07
C ASN A 120 75.18 35.93 -90.01
N GLU A 121 75.23 36.88 -90.96
CA GLU A 121 74.35 38.07 -90.90
C GLU A 121 72.88 37.71 -91.18
N ARG A 122 72.61 36.88 -92.20
CA ARG A 122 71.25 36.39 -92.44
C ARG A 122 70.75 35.53 -91.29
N LEU A 123 71.61 34.66 -90.74
CA LEU A 123 71.28 33.88 -89.54
C LEU A 123 70.92 34.81 -88.37
N HIS A 124 71.65 35.91 -88.17
CA HIS A 124 71.38 36.89 -87.11
C HIS A 124 69.96 37.49 -87.16
N ILE A 125 69.42 37.83 -88.34
CA ILE A 125 68.07 38.40 -88.45
C ILE A 125 67.01 37.32 -88.18
N GLN A 126 67.14 36.13 -88.79
CA GLN A 126 66.19 35.03 -88.56
C GLN A 126 66.25 34.54 -87.10
N PHE A 127 67.43 34.59 -86.47
CA PHE A 127 67.63 34.35 -85.05
C PHE A 127 66.95 35.41 -84.18
N TYR A 128 67.03 36.70 -84.52
CA TYR A 128 66.38 37.77 -83.76
C TYR A 128 64.85 37.70 -83.80
N GLU A 129 64.25 37.45 -84.98
CA GLU A 129 62.78 37.27 -85.07
C GLU A 129 62.32 35.98 -84.35
N ALA A 130 63.12 34.92 -84.41
CA ALA A 130 62.86 33.71 -83.64
C ALA A 130 62.96 33.99 -82.13
N ASP A 131 64.01 34.68 -81.66
CA ASP A 131 64.20 35.07 -80.25
C ASP A 131 63.03 35.92 -79.74
N GLU A 132 62.56 36.91 -80.51
CA GLU A 132 61.46 37.78 -80.10
C GLU A 132 60.13 37.00 -79.94
N GLN A 133 59.85 36.06 -80.85
CA GLN A 133 58.71 35.15 -80.70
C GLN A 133 58.91 34.11 -79.58
N HIS A 134 60.13 33.58 -79.41
CA HIS A 134 60.44 32.66 -78.33
C HIS A 134 60.25 33.35 -76.98
N ARG A 135 60.73 34.59 -76.83
CA ARG A 135 60.60 35.44 -75.65
C ARG A 135 59.14 35.78 -75.32
N LYS A 136 58.28 36.00 -76.33
CA LYS A 136 56.83 36.15 -76.13
C LYS A 136 56.19 34.85 -75.61
N ARG A 137 56.44 33.71 -76.27
CA ARG A 137 55.94 32.40 -75.81
C ARG A 137 56.49 32.03 -74.43
N GLU A 138 57.74 32.37 -74.15
CA GLU A 138 58.38 32.16 -72.85
C GLU A 138 57.74 33.04 -71.77
N ALA A 139 57.38 34.29 -72.07
CA ALA A 139 56.64 35.16 -71.16
C ALA A 139 55.21 34.66 -70.87
N GLU A 140 54.48 34.21 -71.91
CA GLU A 140 53.16 33.58 -71.75
C GLU A 140 53.23 32.29 -70.93
N LEU A 141 54.22 31.43 -71.21
CA LEU A 141 54.45 30.20 -70.45
C LEU A 141 54.89 30.47 -69.01
N LYS A 142 55.73 31.49 -68.76
CA LYS A 142 56.10 31.93 -67.40
C LYS A 142 54.92 32.48 -66.62
N ALA A 143 54.04 33.28 -67.26
CA ALA A 143 52.83 33.77 -66.63
C ALA A 143 51.87 32.63 -66.25
N ARG A 144 51.68 31.67 -67.18
CA ARG A 144 50.84 30.48 -66.95
C ARG A 144 51.45 29.51 -65.93
N LEU A 145 52.79 29.40 -65.86
CA LEU A 145 53.50 28.69 -64.80
C LEU A 145 53.19 29.33 -63.44
N GLY A 146 53.40 30.65 -63.29
CA GLY A 146 53.14 31.35 -62.02
C GLY A 146 51.67 31.25 -61.55
N GLU A 147 50.70 31.22 -62.47
CA GLU A 147 49.30 30.96 -62.13
C GLU A 147 49.07 29.50 -61.67
N LEU A 148 49.65 28.52 -62.37
CA LEU A 148 49.55 27.10 -61.99
C LEU A 148 50.29 26.79 -60.68
N GLU A 149 51.45 27.39 -60.44
CA GLU A 149 52.24 27.30 -59.20
C GLU A 149 51.44 27.86 -58.02
N LYS A 150 50.85 29.05 -58.16
CA LYS A 150 49.98 29.66 -57.16
C LYS A 150 48.73 28.82 -56.87
N ASN A 151 48.11 28.25 -57.91
CA ASN A 151 46.94 27.39 -57.73
C ASN A 151 47.34 26.05 -57.05
N ALA A 152 48.52 25.50 -57.38
CA ALA A 152 49.07 24.33 -56.70
C ALA A 152 49.39 24.61 -55.22
N GLU A 153 49.95 25.78 -54.88
CA GLU A 153 50.18 26.20 -53.49
C GLU A 153 48.86 26.37 -52.70
N GLN A 154 47.82 26.91 -53.33
CA GLN A 154 46.48 27.00 -52.73
C GLN A 154 45.83 25.62 -52.52
N HIS A 155 46.01 24.69 -53.46
CA HIS A 155 45.55 23.31 -53.27
C HIS A 155 46.37 22.57 -52.21
N GLN A 156 47.69 22.74 -52.17
CA GLN A 156 48.56 22.12 -51.17
C GLN A 156 48.20 22.59 -49.76
N THR A 157 48.10 23.91 -49.53
CA THR A 157 47.71 24.47 -48.22
C THR A 157 46.30 24.05 -47.80
N ALA A 158 45.36 23.87 -48.73
CA ALA A 158 44.04 23.29 -48.44
C ALA A 158 44.11 21.80 -48.07
N VAL A 159 44.95 21.00 -48.76
CA VAL A 159 45.20 19.59 -48.45
C VAL A 159 45.86 19.44 -47.08
N ASP A 160 46.89 20.23 -46.77
CA ASP A 160 47.58 20.22 -45.47
C ASP A 160 46.63 20.62 -44.33
N GLY A 161 45.78 21.64 -44.57
CA GLY A 161 44.73 22.06 -43.63
C GLY A 161 43.65 21.01 -43.39
N LEU A 162 43.36 20.15 -44.37
CA LEU A 162 42.48 18.99 -44.19
C LEU A 162 43.19 17.83 -43.50
N ALA A 163 44.41 17.50 -43.91
CA ALA A 163 45.24 16.45 -43.30
C ALA A 163 45.42 16.68 -41.81
N LYS A 164 45.74 17.93 -41.40
CA LYS A 164 45.85 18.31 -39.98
C LYS A 164 44.54 18.09 -39.21
N LYS A 165 43.38 18.49 -39.77
CA LYS A 165 42.07 18.27 -39.15
C LYS A 165 41.71 16.78 -39.02
N TYR A 166 42.15 15.95 -39.97
CA TYR A 166 41.99 14.50 -39.87
C TYR A 166 42.89 13.91 -38.77
N VAL A 167 44.15 14.32 -38.66
CA VAL A 167 45.04 13.91 -37.56
C VAL A 167 44.47 14.30 -36.19
N GLU A 168 44.11 15.58 -36.00
CA GLU A 168 43.47 16.09 -34.77
C GLU A 168 42.15 15.36 -34.43
N THR A 169 41.48 14.79 -35.43
CA THR A 169 40.26 13.97 -35.23
C THR A 169 40.59 12.52 -34.90
N ILE A 170 41.62 11.94 -35.52
CA ILE A 170 42.11 10.59 -35.20
C ILE A 170 42.64 10.53 -33.77
N GLU A 171 43.47 11.50 -33.36
CA GLU A 171 44.02 11.59 -32.00
C GLU A 171 42.91 11.69 -30.94
N ARG A 172 41.92 12.56 -31.17
CA ARG A 172 40.74 12.70 -30.30
C ARG A 172 39.93 11.40 -30.22
N LEU A 173 39.68 10.73 -31.35
CA LEU A 173 38.97 9.45 -31.37
C LEU A 173 39.77 8.32 -30.71
N GLN A 174 41.11 8.33 -30.80
CA GLN A 174 41.98 7.38 -30.08
C GLN A 174 41.94 7.62 -28.56
N GLY A 175 41.99 8.88 -28.10
CA GLY A 175 41.84 9.23 -26.70
C GLY A 175 40.45 8.90 -26.13
N ASP A 176 39.40 9.14 -26.91
CA ASP A 176 38.03 8.74 -26.56
C ASP A 176 37.87 7.22 -26.51
N LYS A 177 38.46 6.49 -27.47
CA LYS A 177 38.49 5.01 -27.48
C LYS A 177 39.18 4.48 -26.22
N ALA A 178 40.40 4.93 -25.90
CA ALA A 178 41.13 4.46 -24.73
C ALA A 178 40.37 4.74 -23.42
N ARG A 179 39.71 5.91 -23.31
CA ARG A 179 38.86 6.25 -22.17
C ARG A 179 37.62 5.34 -22.06
N LEU A 180 37.05 4.92 -23.18
CA LEU A 180 35.93 3.96 -23.22
C LEU A 180 36.39 2.53 -22.90
N GLU A 181 37.56 2.10 -23.36
CA GLU A 181 38.13 0.78 -23.04
C GLU A 181 38.42 0.63 -21.54
N VAL A 182 39.04 1.63 -20.90
CA VAL A 182 39.22 1.65 -19.44
C VAL A 182 37.88 1.64 -18.69
N LYS A 183 36.89 2.41 -19.16
CA LYS A 183 35.55 2.40 -18.55
C LYS A 183 34.84 1.05 -18.70
N ALA A 184 34.98 0.39 -19.84
CA ALA A 184 34.43 -0.95 -20.07
C ALA A 184 35.06 -1.98 -19.11
N GLN A 185 36.39 -1.93 -18.92
CA GLN A 185 37.10 -2.80 -17.97
C GLN A 185 36.65 -2.57 -16.52
N SER A 186 36.45 -1.33 -16.08
CA SER A 186 35.89 -1.01 -14.75
C SER A 186 34.51 -1.66 -14.56
N LEU A 187 33.59 -1.42 -15.51
CA LEU A 187 32.24 -1.97 -15.48
C LEU A 187 32.22 -3.51 -15.54
N GLU A 188 33.18 -4.14 -16.22
CA GLU A 188 33.34 -5.60 -16.23
C GLU A 188 33.79 -6.14 -14.86
N MET A 189 34.69 -5.45 -14.17
CA MET A 189 35.09 -5.80 -12.79
C MET A 189 33.94 -5.60 -11.80
N GLU A 190 33.24 -4.46 -11.88
CA GLU A 190 32.05 -4.17 -11.06
C GLU A 190 30.94 -5.22 -11.27
N ALA A 191 30.72 -5.66 -12.51
CA ALA A 191 29.76 -6.70 -12.85
C ALA A 191 30.17 -8.10 -12.32
N LYS A 192 31.47 -8.42 -12.34
CA LYS A 192 32.02 -9.65 -11.73
C LYS A 192 31.85 -9.63 -10.21
N GLU A 193 32.17 -8.52 -9.55
CA GLU A 193 31.99 -8.39 -8.10
C GLU A 193 30.51 -8.48 -7.69
N CYS A 194 29.62 -7.81 -8.42
CA CYS A 194 28.17 -7.91 -8.18
C CYS A 194 27.64 -9.33 -8.39
N ARG A 195 28.21 -10.11 -9.33
CA ARG A 195 27.89 -11.53 -9.47
C ARG A 195 28.31 -12.34 -8.24
N VAL A 196 29.55 -12.19 -7.78
CA VAL A 196 30.06 -12.91 -6.59
C VAL A 196 29.20 -12.61 -5.37
N ARG A 197 28.92 -11.34 -5.07
CA ARG A 197 28.04 -10.93 -3.96
C ARG A 197 26.63 -11.52 -4.07
N SER A 198 26.10 -11.66 -5.28
CA SER A 198 24.79 -12.29 -5.54
C SER A 198 24.82 -13.80 -5.29
N GLU A 199 25.88 -14.49 -5.71
CA GLU A 199 26.08 -15.92 -5.46
C GLU A 199 26.31 -16.21 -3.97
N GLU A 200 27.05 -15.37 -3.26
CA GLU A 200 27.21 -15.42 -1.80
C GLU A 200 25.87 -15.22 -1.07
N CYS A 201 25.10 -14.20 -1.44
CA CYS A 201 23.76 -13.95 -0.90
C CYS A 201 22.82 -15.14 -1.14
N GLN A 202 22.85 -15.74 -2.34
CA GLN A 202 22.07 -16.94 -2.64
C GLN A 202 22.51 -18.16 -1.82
N GLN A 203 23.82 -18.32 -1.56
CA GLN A 203 24.32 -19.36 -0.66
C GLN A 203 23.90 -19.13 0.79
N GLN A 204 23.98 -17.91 1.30
CA GLN A 204 23.49 -17.56 2.64
C GLN A 204 21.99 -17.85 2.77
N LEU A 205 21.17 -17.44 1.80
CA LEU A 205 19.74 -17.75 1.77
C LEU A 205 19.47 -19.25 1.79
N ARG A 206 20.24 -20.06 1.04
CA ARG A 206 20.12 -21.54 1.05
C ARG A 206 20.52 -22.14 2.41
N ARG A 207 21.54 -21.60 3.09
CA ARG A 207 21.92 -22.02 4.46
C ARG A 207 20.80 -21.71 5.44
N CYS A 208 20.33 -20.46 5.51
CA CYS A 208 19.21 -20.06 6.35
C CYS A 208 17.94 -20.90 6.09
N GLN A 209 17.59 -21.15 4.82
CA GLN A 209 16.47 -22.04 4.47
C GLN A 209 16.66 -23.48 4.97
N THR A 210 17.89 -24.00 4.92
CA THR A 210 18.21 -25.36 5.39
C THR A 210 18.18 -25.44 6.92
N GLU A 211 18.69 -24.42 7.60
CA GLU A 211 18.66 -24.27 9.06
C GLU A 211 17.22 -24.13 9.57
N LEU A 212 16.43 -23.20 9.03
CA LEU A 212 15.01 -23.05 9.36
C LEU A 212 14.23 -24.34 9.10
N ARG A 213 14.49 -25.05 7.99
CA ARG A 213 13.82 -26.33 7.67
C ARG A 213 14.23 -27.45 8.62
N THR A 214 15.44 -27.40 9.17
CA THR A 214 15.94 -28.36 10.16
C THR A 214 15.36 -28.06 11.55
N GLN A 215 15.37 -26.80 11.98
CA GLN A 215 14.70 -26.33 13.19
C GLN A 215 13.19 -26.60 13.14
N MET A 216 12.52 -26.35 12.02
CA MET A 216 11.09 -26.66 11.83
C MET A 216 10.82 -28.17 11.99
N LYS A 217 11.64 -29.04 11.40
CA LYS A 217 11.52 -30.50 11.60
C LYS A 217 11.76 -30.90 13.05
N GLN A 218 12.79 -30.35 13.69
CA GLN A 218 13.12 -30.63 15.09
C GLN A 218 11.99 -30.19 16.02
N SER A 219 11.53 -28.95 15.92
CA SER A 219 10.39 -28.43 16.68
C SER A 219 9.10 -29.20 16.38
N SER A 220 8.83 -29.56 15.13
CA SER A 220 7.67 -30.41 14.79
C SER A 220 7.75 -31.79 15.43
N SER A 221 8.95 -32.40 15.49
CA SER A 221 9.17 -33.70 16.14
C SER A 221 9.00 -33.57 17.65
N VAL A 222 9.57 -32.53 18.27
CA VAL A 222 9.45 -32.26 19.71
C VAL A 222 7.99 -31.97 20.08
N ILE A 223 7.23 -31.24 19.26
CA ILE A 223 5.79 -31.02 19.48
C ILE A 223 5.04 -32.35 19.36
N GLN A 224 5.29 -33.14 18.31
CA GLN A 224 4.62 -34.43 18.11
C GLN A 224 4.93 -35.46 19.21
N GLU A 225 6.12 -35.42 19.81
CA GLU A 225 6.56 -36.34 20.86
C GLU A 225 6.20 -35.85 22.29
N LYS A 226 6.29 -34.55 22.56
CA LYS A 226 6.16 -33.96 23.90
C LYS A 226 4.84 -33.22 24.15
N VAL A 227 4.02 -33.00 23.12
CA VAL A 227 2.68 -32.39 23.24
C VAL A 227 1.62 -33.43 22.82
N PRO A 228 1.33 -34.43 23.67
CA PRO A 228 0.39 -35.51 23.34
C PRO A 228 -1.08 -35.04 23.26
N PHE A 229 -1.40 -33.88 23.84
CA PHE A 229 -2.73 -33.28 23.80
C PHE A 229 -2.69 -31.98 22.98
N ASN A 230 -3.42 -31.96 21.88
CA ASN A 230 -3.62 -30.78 21.05
C ASN A 230 -5.09 -30.35 21.18
N ASP A 231 -5.32 -29.45 22.14
CA ASP A 231 -6.62 -28.83 22.44
C ASP A 231 -7.17 -28.02 21.26
N THR A 232 -6.31 -27.38 20.45
CA THR A 232 -6.74 -26.56 19.31
C THR A 232 -7.55 -27.32 18.24
N LYS A 233 -7.52 -28.66 18.25
CA LYS A 233 -8.40 -29.51 17.40
C LYS A 233 -9.85 -29.59 17.89
N PHE A 234 -10.13 -29.24 19.14
CA PHE A 234 -11.44 -29.37 19.77
C PHE A 234 -12.10 -27.99 19.90
N SER A 235 -13.09 -27.72 19.06
CA SER A 235 -13.79 -26.42 19.02
C SER A 235 -14.38 -26.01 20.38
N ASP A 236 -14.87 -26.99 21.14
CA ASP A 236 -15.50 -26.77 22.45
C ASP A 236 -14.49 -26.23 23.49
N TYR A 237 -13.27 -26.77 23.52
CA TYR A 237 -12.21 -26.24 24.38
C TYR A 237 -11.69 -24.90 23.85
N ASN A 238 -11.61 -24.70 22.53
CA ASN A 238 -11.30 -23.39 21.95
C ASN A 238 -12.34 -22.31 22.32
N SER A 239 -13.60 -22.67 22.57
CA SER A 239 -14.64 -21.72 23.03
C SER A 239 -14.34 -21.12 24.41
N LEU A 240 -13.48 -21.77 25.21
CA LEU A 240 -13.02 -21.28 26.52
C LEU A 240 -11.88 -20.25 26.41
N ASN A 241 -11.29 -20.06 25.22
CA ASN A 241 -10.24 -19.07 24.97
C ASN A 241 -10.85 -17.67 24.85
N VAL A 242 -11.31 -17.11 25.97
CA VAL A 242 -11.97 -15.81 26.04
C VAL A 242 -11.00 -14.65 25.69
N PRO A 243 -11.30 -13.78 24.71
CA PRO A 243 -10.45 -12.65 24.36
C PRO A 243 -10.53 -11.51 25.40
N ALA A 244 -9.54 -10.63 25.41
CA ALA A 244 -9.52 -9.48 26.32
C ALA A 244 -10.58 -8.42 25.95
N HIS A 245 -11.22 -7.81 26.96
CA HIS A 245 -12.19 -6.74 26.74
C HIS A 245 -11.51 -5.44 26.26
N ASN A 246 -11.67 -5.10 24.98
CA ASN A 246 -11.10 -3.91 24.37
C ASN A 246 -12.07 -2.71 24.40
N ARG A 247 -12.13 -1.98 25.52
CA ARG A 247 -13.00 -0.78 25.67
C ARG A 247 -12.70 0.30 24.61
N ARG A 248 -11.44 0.47 24.22
CA ARG A 248 -11.03 1.47 23.20
C ARG A 248 -11.58 1.12 21.81
N HIS A 249 -11.56 -0.15 21.42
CA HIS A 249 -12.19 -0.60 20.19
C HIS A 249 -13.71 -0.43 20.24
N GLN A 250 -14.36 -0.78 21.36
CA GLN A 250 -15.81 -0.66 21.48
C GLN A 250 -16.33 0.79 21.48
N LEU A 251 -15.58 1.73 22.07
CA LEU A 251 -15.87 3.16 21.94
C LEU A 251 -15.71 3.63 20.48
N LYS A 252 -14.58 3.33 19.82
CA LYS A 252 -14.40 3.67 18.40
C LYS A 252 -15.49 3.03 17.51
N ALA A 253 -15.93 1.80 17.80
CA ALA A 253 -17.04 1.15 17.08
C ALA A 253 -18.32 1.97 17.17
N ARG A 254 -18.66 2.48 18.36
CA ARG A 254 -19.83 3.33 18.59
C ARG A 254 -19.69 4.70 17.91
N ASP A 255 -18.52 5.32 17.96
CA ASP A 255 -18.24 6.61 17.30
C ASP A 255 -18.37 6.49 15.77
N VAL A 256 -17.80 5.43 15.19
CA VAL A 256 -17.88 5.10 13.77
C VAL A 256 -19.33 4.79 13.36
N ALA A 257 -20.06 4.01 14.16
CA ALA A 257 -21.48 3.74 13.91
C ALA A 257 -22.36 5.01 14.00
N SER A 258 -22.05 5.94 14.92
CA SER A 258 -22.76 7.21 15.03
C SER A 258 -22.51 8.14 13.83
N GLN A 259 -21.31 8.15 13.27
CA GLN A 259 -20.98 8.89 12.04
C GLN A 259 -21.62 8.24 10.82
N ALA A 260 -21.60 6.91 10.73
CA ALA A 260 -22.28 6.18 9.67
C ALA A 260 -23.79 6.45 9.68
N LEU A 261 -24.42 6.50 10.87
CA LEU A 261 -25.84 6.80 11.02
C LEU A 261 -26.20 8.17 10.44
N SER A 262 -25.49 9.25 10.80
CA SER A 262 -25.81 10.58 10.27
C SER A 262 -25.65 10.67 8.75
N PHE A 263 -24.67 9.98 8.16
CA PHE A 263 -24.53 9.92 6.70
C PHE A 263 -25.60 9.05 6.02
N ILE A 264 -26.12 8.00 6.69
CA ILE A 264 -27.28 7.23 6.22
C ILE A 264 -28.56 8.06 6.29
N GLN A 265 -28.73 8.91 7.31
CA GLN A 265 -29.87 9.84 7.40
C GLN A 265 -29.81 10.93 6.30
N ASP A 266 -28.64 11.53 6.06
CA ASP A 266 -28.39 12.40 4.89
C ASP A 266 -28.77 11.72 3.56
N LEU A 267 -28.39 10.45 3.40
CA LEU A 267 -28.68 9.65 2.20
C LEU A 267 -30.17 9.35 2.06
N VAL A 268 -30.84 8.92 3.13
CA VAL A 268 -32.29 8.62 3.16
C VAL A 268 -33.10 9.86 2.81
N ALA A 269 -32.78 11.02 3.41
CA ALA A 269 -33.43 12.28 3.10
C ALA A 269 -33.23 12.69 1.62
N ALA A 270 -32.01 12.55 1.09
CA ALA A 270 -31.72 12.87 -0.31
C ALA A 270 -32.47 11.94 -1.28
N LEU A 271 -32.57 10.63 -0.97
CA LEU A 271 -33.29 9.65 -1.80
C LEU A 271 -34.81 9.86 -1.78
N LEU A 272 -35.42 10.11 -0.61
CA LEU A 272 -36.84 10.44 -0.49
C LEU A 272 -37.18 11.67 -1.35
N ASN A 273 -36.38 12.73 -1.23
CA ASN A 273 -36.56 13.95 -2.01
C ASN A 273 -36.39 13.70 -3.52
N PHE A 274 -35.36 12.95 -3.92
CA PHE A 274 -35.12 12.62 -5.33
C PHE A 274 -36.29 11.87 -5.98
N HIS A 275 -36.81 10.83 -5.32
CA HIS A 275 -37.98 10.09 -5.83
C HIS A 275 -39.24 10.96 -5.86
N SER A 276 -39.47 11.77 -4.82
CA SER A 276 -40.65 12.64 -4.72
C SER A 276 -40.66 13.80 -5.74
N TYR A 277 -39.49 14.41 -6.02
CA TYR A 277 -39.40 15.44 -7.06
C TYR A 277 -39.37 14.85 -8.48
N THR A 278 -38.90 13.60 -8.64
CA THR A 278 -39.06 12.85 -9.88
C THR A 278 -40.54 12.57 -10.15
N GLU A 279 -41.29 12.08 -9.14
CA GLU A 279 -42.74 11.89 -9.19
C GLU A 279 -43.45 13.17 -9.63
N GLN A 280 -43.16 14.30 -8.98
CA GLN A 280 -43.74 15.60 -9.34
C GLN A 280 -43.42 16.01 -10.78
N ARG A 281 -42.16 15.90 -11.23
CA ARG A 281 -41.76 16.31 -12.60
C ARG A 281 -42.50 15.51 -13.69
N ILE A 282 -42.80 14.24 -13.46
CA ILE A 282 -43.54 13.38 -14.39
C ILE A 282 -44.99 13.84 -14.61
N HIS A 283 -45.56 14.64 -13.70
CA HIS A 283 -46.88 15.27 -13.86
C HIS A 283 -46.80 16.68 -14.52
N ILE A 284 -45.62 17.08 -15.00
CA ILE A 284 -45.33 18.45 -15.50
C ILE A 284 -44.66 18.41 -16.89
N TYR A 285 -43.79 17.42 -17.14
CA TYR A 285 -43.01 17.29 -18.36
C TYR A 285 -42.98 15.82 -18.81
N PRO A 286 -43.12 15.49 -20.11
CA PRO A 286 -43.16 16.42 -21.27
C PRO A 286 -44.49 17.18 -21.45
N LEU A 287 -45.55 16.78 -20.75
CA LEU A 287 -46.87 17.41 -20.78
C LEU A 287 -47.36 17.66 -19.35
N ASP A 288 -47.97 18.81 -19.09
CA ASP A 288 -48.49 19.13 -17.76
C ASP A 288 -49.86 18.49 -17.53
N SER A 289 -50.00 17.76 -16.42
CA SER A 289 -51.22 17.01 -16.08
C SER A 289 -52.45 17.87 -15.79
N SER A 290 -52.31 19.20 -15.75
CA SER A 290 -53.42 20.15 -15.67
C SER A 290 -53.98 20.56 -17.03
N ILE A 291 -53.30 20.18 -18.12
CA ILE A 291 -53.68 20.50 -19.52
C ILE A 291 -54.07 19.22 -20.28
N GLU A 292 -53.25 18.16 -20.17
CA GLU A 292 -53.45 16.89 -20.89
C GLU A 292 -53.32 15.67 -19.96
N PRO A 293 -53.98 14.54 -20.27
CA PRO A 293 -53.87 13.32 -19.46
C PRO A 293 -52.47 12.69 -19.58
N ILE A 294 -51.88 12.34 -18.43
CA ILE A 294 -50.57 11.68 -18.33
C ILE A 294 -50.60 10.32 -19.07
N SER A 295 -49.50 9.96 -19.73
CA SER A 295 -49.38 8.65 -20.40
C SER A 295 -49.62 7.48 -19.42
N PRO A 296 -50.22 6.36 -19.86
CA PRO A 296 -50.44 5.19 -18.99
C PRO A 296 -49.15 4.62 -18.38
N LEU A 297 -48.01 4.82 -19.05
CA LEU A 297 -46.69 4.52 -18.52
C LEU A 297 -46.36 5.42 -17.33
N ASN A 298 -46.38 6.74 -17.54
CA ASN A 298 -45.99 7.72 -16.53
C ASN A 298 -46.96 7.75 -15.34
N GLN A 299 -48.24 7.48 -15.55
CA GLN A 299 -49.21 7.27 -14.46
C GLN A 299 -48.83 6.08 -13.57
N LYS A 300 -48.37 4.97 -14.17
CA LYS A 300 -47.92 3.79 -13.41
C LYS A 300 -46.54 3.98 -12.79
N PHE A 301 -45.66 4.77 -13.41
CA PHE A 301 -44.38 5.16 -12.85
C PHE A 301 -44.56 6.04 -11.61
N SER A 302 -45.45 7.05 -11.71
CA SER A 302 -45.92 7.89 -10.59
C SER A 302 -46.41 7.04 -9.42
N GLN A 303 -47.31 6.08 -9.65
CA GLN A 303 -47.80 5.16 -8.60
C GLN A 303 -46.68 4.41 -7.88
N TYR A 304 -45.66 3.92 -8.60
CA TYR A 304 -44.51 3.26 -7.96
C TYR A 304 -43.56 4.23 -7.27
N LEU A 305 -43.36 5.44 -7.77
CA LEU A 305 -42.58 6.46 -7.06
C LEU A 305 -43.29 6.90 -5.77
N HIS A 306 -44.62 6.95 -5.75
CA HIS A 306 -45.38 7.24 -4.54
C HIS A 306 -45.14 6.21 -3.41
N GLU A 307 -44.86 4.95 -3.75
CA GLU A 307 -44.48 3.92 -2.77
C GLU A 307 -43.08 4.13 -2.14
N ASN A 308 -42.23 5.07 -2.65
CA ASN A 308 -40.79 5.10 -2.34
C ASN A 308 -40.47 5.10 -0.83
N ALA A 309 -41.27 5.81 -0.02
CA ALA A 309 -41.05 5.93 1.42
C ALA A 309 -41.06 4.57 2.13
N VAL A 310 -41.85 3.60 1.64
CA VAL A 310 -41.96 2.23 2.21
C VAL A 310 -40.64 1.45 2.08
N TYR A 311 -39.83 1.76 1.06
CA TYR A 311 -38.54 1.09 0.82
C TYR A 311 -37.34 1.89 1.35
N VAL A 312 -37.44 3.22 1.36
CA VAL A 312 -36.33 4.12 1.75
C VAL A 312 -36.27 4.38 3.26
N ARG A 313 -37.40 4.55 3.96
CA ARG A 313 -37.41 4.79 5.42
C ARG A 313 -36.83 3.64 6.25
N PRO A 314 -37.12 2.35 5.96
CA PRO A 314 -36.57 1.25 6.75
C PRO A 314 -35.03 1.14 6.72
N LEU A 315 -34.35 1.83 5.80
CA LEU A 315 -32.88 1.96 5.80
C LEU A 315 -32.40 2.79 7.00
N GLU A 316 -33.10 3.89 7.32
CA GLU A 316 -32.84 4.72 8.51
C GLU A 316 -33.18 3.93 9.78
N ASP A 317 -34.40 3.39 9.88
CA ASP A 317 -34.89 2.69 11.09
C ASP A 317 -34.01 1.49 11.49
N SER A 318 -33.57 0.71 10.51
CA SER A 318 -32.69 -0.44 10.76
C SER A 318 -31.26 -0.02 11.10
N PHE A 319 -30.74 1.08 10.55
CA PHE A 319 -29.43 1.60 10.93
C PHE A 319 -29.45 2.27 12.32
N VAL A 320 -30.57 2.88 12.72
CA VAL A 320 -30.80 3.36 14.10
C VAL A 320 -30.76 2.18 15.08
N GLN A 321 -31.46 1.08 14.79
CA GLN A 321 -31.42 -0.14 15.63
C GLN A 321 -30.02 -0.77 15.68
N LEU A 322 -29.29 -0.76 14.57
CA LEU A 322 -27.88 -1.18 14.51
C LEU A 322 -27.00 -0.33 15.43
N TYR A 323 -27.06 1.00 15.33
CA TYR A 323 -26.33 1.90 16.22
C TYR A 323 -26.69 1.69 17.70
N GLN A 324 -27.98 1.56 18.03
CA GLN A 324 -28.45 1.32 19.40
C GLN A 324 -27.92 0.01 20.00
N SER A 325 -27.67 -1.02 19.18
CA SER A 325 -27.08 -2.29 19.64
C SER A 325 -25.58 -2.20 20.02
N ILE A 326 -24.89 -1.13 19.62
CA ILE A 326 -23.44 -0.94 19.85
C ILE A 326 -23.24 -0.11 21.13
N THR A 327 -22.94 -0.79 22.24
CA THR A 327 -22.80 -0.23 23.58
C THR A 327 -21.46 -0.64 24.20
N GLU A 328 -21.07 -0.04 25.33
CA GLU A 328 -19.86 -0.48 26.06
C GLU A 328 -19.93 -1.93 26.59
N ASP A 329 -21.14 -2.50 26.68
CA ASP A 329 -21.43 -3.85 27.17
C ASP A 329 -21.88 -4.82 26.07
N THR A 330 -21.70 -4.47 24.80
CA THR A 330 -21.73 -5.41 23.66
C THR A 330 -20.32 -5.60 23.08
N VAL A 331 -20.15 -6.58 22.20
CA VAL A 331 -18.93 -6.80 21.43
C VAL A 331 -19.23 -6.51 19.98
N THR A 332 -18.48 -5.61 19.34
CA THR A 332 -18.66 -5.33 17.91
C THR A 332 -17.78 -6.26 17.07
N ALA A 333 -18.41 -7.28 16.47
CA ALA A 333 -17.84 -8.18 15.48
C ALA A 333 -18.96 -8.59 14.49
N LEU A 334 -18.64 -9.07 13.29
CA LEU A 334 -19.67 -9.40 12.29
C LEU A 334 -20.57 -10.55 12.77
N GLU A 335 -20.03 -11.45 13.57
CA GLU A 335 -20.69 -12.60 14.19
C GLU A 335 -21.71 -12.18 15.28
N THR A 336 -21.51 -11.02 15.91
CA THR A 336 -22.31 -10.54 17.06
C THR A 336 -23.24 -9.37 16.73
N VAL A 337 -22.98 -8.62 15.66
CA VAL A 337 -23.75 -7.43 15.27
C VAL A 337 -24.98 -7.83 14.42
N VAL A 338 -25.88 -8.61 15.04
CA VAL A 338 -27.05 -9.24 14.38
C VAL A 338 -27.93 -8.23 13.64
N LYS A 339 -28.00 -6.98 14.11
CA LYS A 339 -28.78 -5.90 13.48
C LYS A 339 -28.25 -5.44 12.12
N LEU A 340 -27.03 -5.80 11.72
CA LEU A 340 -26.52 -5.55 10.37
C LEU A 340 -27.35 -6.29 9.31
N ARG A 341 -27.85 -7.49 9.63
CA ARG A 341 -28.72 -8.29 8.74
C ARG A 341 -30.05 -7.60 8.46
N ASP A 342 -30.64 -6.96 9.47
CA ASP A 342 -31.92 -6.27 9.32
C ASP A 342 -31.77 -5.06 8.36
N PHE A 343 -30.64 -4.33 8.45
CA PHE A 343 -30.27 -3.30 7.46
C PHE A 343 -29.97 -3.88 6.07
N ALA A 344 -29.23 -4.99 5.98
CA ALA A 344 -28.92 -5.65 4.71
C ALA A 344 -30.18 -6.14 3.96
N SER A 345 -31.19 -6.60 4.71
CA SER A 345 -32.51 -6.95 4.18
C SER A 345 -33.24 -5.72 3.64
N ASN A 346 -33.25 -4.61 4.36
CA ASN A 346 -33.92 -3.38 3.91
C ASN A 346 -33.20 -2.74 2.71
N PHE A 347 -31.86 -2.74 2.69
CA PHE A 347 -31.06 -2.33 1.53
C PHE A 347 -31.33 -3.21 0.31
N SER A 348 -31.54 -4.52 0.53
CA SER A 348 -32.00 -5.44 -0.52
C SER A 348 -33.38 -5.06 -1.05
N SER A 349 -34.36 -4.80 -0.18
CA SER A 349 -35.71 -4.35 -0.59
C SER A 349 -35.67 -3.05 -1.39
N TYR A 350 -34.87 -2.07 -0.98
CA TYR A 350 -34.69 -0.83 -1.73
C TYR A 350 -33.99 -1.04 -3.09
N THR A 351 -33.04 -1.96 -3.19
CA THR A 351 -32.38 -2.28 -4.46
C THR A 351 -33.34 -2.95 -5.45
N HIS A 352 -34.20 -3.87 -4.98
CA HIS A 352 -35.28 -4.43 -5.80
C HIS A 352 -36.34 -3.38 -6.18
N PHE A 353 -36.59 -2.37 -5.35
CA PHE A 353 -37.43 -1.23 -5.72
C PHE A 353 -36.82 -0.41 -6.87
N LEU A 354 -35.52 -0.13 -6.84
CA LEU A 354 -34.82 0.52 -7.95
C LEU A 354 -34.92 -0.31 -9.24
N GLN A 355 -34.77 -1.64 -9.16
CA GLN A 355 -34.99 -2.54 -10.30
C GLN A 355 -36.44 -2.52 -10.80
N LYS A 356 -37.44 -2.45 -9.91
CA LYS A 356 -38.88 -2.36 -10.24
C LYS A 356 -39.20 -1.10 -11.04
N ILE A 357 -38.62 0.05 -10.67
CA ILE A 357 -38.90 1.34 -11.34
C ILE A 357 -38.02 1.61 -12.57
N LEU A 358 -36.82 1.02 -12.66
CA LEU A 358 -35.85 1.26 -13.74
C LEU A 358 -36.46 1.19 -15.17
N PRO A 359 -37.26 0.17 -15.56
CA PRO A 359 -37.86 0.12 -16.90
C PRO A 359 -38.80 1.29 -17.19
N TYR A 360 -39.52 1.76 -16.17
CA TYR A 360 -40.45 2.89 -16.28
C TYR A 360 -39.69 4.22 -16.38
N GLN A 361 -38.63 4.40 -15.59
CA GLN A 361 -37.77 5.58 -15.67
C GLN A 361 -37.07 5.70 -17.02
N LEU A 362 -36.63 4.58 -17.59
CA LEU A 362 -36.05 4.56 -18.93
C LEU A 362 -37.08 4.91 -20.00
N LYS A 363 -38.28 4.29 -19.97
CA LYS A 363 -39.34 4.59 -20.93
C LYS A 363 -39.92 6.00 -20.78
N SER A 364 -39.94 6.56 -19.58
CA SER A 364 -40.30 7.97 -19.32
C SER A 364 -39.33 8.92 -20.04
N LEU A 365 -38.02 8.64 -19.96
CA LEU A 365 -36.98 9.37 -20.71
C LEU A 365 -37.01 9.10 -22.23
N GLU A 366 -37.64 8.02 -22.70
CA GLU A 366 -37.91 7.81 -24.13
C GLU A 366 -39.13 8.62 -24.59
N GLU A 367 -40.23 8.67 -23.83
CA GLU A 367 -41.37 9.56 -24.10
C GLU A 367 -40.94 11.05 -24.11
N GLU A 368 -39.99 11.45 -23.25
CA GLU A 368 -39.37 12.79 -23.29
C GLU A 368 -38.51 13.02 -24.56
N CYS A 369 -37.98 11.97 -25.21
CA CYS A 369 -37.27 12.09 -26.48
C CYS A 369 -38.22 12.21 -27.68
N GLU A 370 -39.42 11.65 -27.58
CA GLU A 370 -40.46 11.68 -28.61
C GLU A 370 -41.32 12.96 -28.55
N ALA A 371 -41.14 13.79 -27.52
CA ALA A 371 -41.88 15.04 -27.33
C ALA A 371 -41.60 16.06 -28.46
N PRO A 372 -42.62 16.79 -29.00
CA PRO A 372 -42.47 17.64 -30.20
C PRO A 372 -41.46 18.78 -30.11
N LEU A 373 -41.02 19.16 -28.91
CA LEU A 373 -40.06 20.23 -28.64
C LEU A 373 -38.71 19.70 -28.13
N CYS A 374 -38.50 18.38 -28.12
CA CYS A 374 -37.22 17.78 -27.76
C CYS A 374 -36.19 18.05 -28.87
N THR A 375 -35.20 18.89 -28.56
CA THR A 375 -34.07 19.14 -29.47
C THR A 375 -33.12 17.94 -29.48
N ALA A 376 -32.35 17.75 -30.56
CA ALA A 376 -31.35 16.68 -30.62
C ALA A 376 -30.31 16.73 -29.47
N ALA A 377 -30.06 17.91 -28.89
CA ALA A 377 -29.24 18.07 -27.69
C ALA A 377 -29.94 17.52 -26.43
N LEU A 378 -31.24 17.81 -26.25
CA LEU A 378 -32.05 17.21 -25.18
C LEU A 378 -32.17 15.69 -25.34
N THR A 379 -32.36 15.19 -26.56
CA THR A 379 -32.35 13.75 -26.86
C THR A 379 -31.04 13.10 -26.42
N ALA A 380 -29.89 13.72 -26.73
CA ALA A 380 -28.59 13.22 -26.29
C ALA A 380 -28.46 13.23 -24.75
N LYS A 381 -28.93 14.28 -24.06
CA LYS A 381 -28.92 14.33 -22.59
C LYS A 381 -29.86 13.32 -21.93
N ASN A 382 -31.00 13.01 -22.55
CA ASN A 382 -31.86 11.92 -22.12
C ASN A 382 -31.19 10.55 -22.29
N GLN A 383 -30.46 10.32 -23.39
CA GLN A 383 -29.71 9.08 -23.59
C GLN A 383 -28.53 8.92 -22.60
N GLU A 384 -27.81 10.01 -22.29
CA GLU A 384 -26.80 10.03 -21.22
C GLU A 384 -27.44 9.67 -19.87
N LEU A 385 -28.53 10.32 -19.47
CA LEU A 385 -29.24 10.03 -18.22
C LEU A 385 -29.80 8.60 -18.16
N GLN A 386 -30.30 8.04 -19.27
CA GLN A 386 -30.68 6.63 -19.32
C GLN A 386 -29.50 5.70 -19.04
N SER A 387 -28.29 6.06 -19.47
CA SER A 387 -27.06 5.31 -19.16
C SER A 387 -26.69 5.44 -17.68
N ASP A 388 -26.75 6.66 -17.13
CA ASP A 388 -26.41 6.93 -15.74
C ASP A 388 -27.38 6.26 -14.75
N VAL A 389 -28.69 6.28 -15.02
CA VAL A 389 -29.70 5.60 -14.19
C VAL A 389 -29.47 4.07 -14.18
N LYS A 390 -29.18 3.46 -15.34
CA LYS A 390 -28.77 2.03 -15.42
C LYS A 390 -27.50 1.78 -14.59
N LYS A 391 -26.51 2.66 -14.72
CA LYS A 391 -25.22 2.57 -14.01
C LYS A 391 -25.41 2.65 -12.49
N VAL A 392 -26.14 3.65 -11.99
CA VAL A 392 -26.44 3.84 -10.55
C VAL A 392 -27.17 2.62 -9.97
N THR A 393 -28.21 2.12 -10.62
CA THR A 393 -28.92 0.90 -10.17
C THR A 393 -27.97 -0.31 -10.13
N SER A 394 -27.12 -0.50 -11.15
CA SER A 394 -26.12 -1.59 -11.15
C SER A 394 -25.03 -1.47 -10.07
N VAL A 395 -24.85 -0.28 -9.47
CA VAL A 395 -23.96 -0.08 -8.32
C VAL A 395 -24.69 -0.37 -7.02
N PHE A 396 -25.98 0.00 -6.88
CA PHE A 396 -26.80 -0.47 -5.74
C PHE A 396 -26.86 -2.00 -5.66
N GLU A 397 -27.00 -2.70 -6.80
CA GLU A 397 -26.91 -4.17 -6.87
C GLU A 397 -25.56 -4.71 -6.34
N LYS A 398 -24.43 -4.07 -6.69
CA LYS A 398 -23.11 -4.49 -6.21
C LYS A 398 -22.93 -4.20 -4.71
N LEU A 399 -23.40 -3.05 -4.24
CA LEU A 399 -23.42 -2.70 -2.82
C LEU A 399 -24.27 -3.69 -2.01
N GLN A 400 -25.46 -4.03 -2.49
CA GLN A 400 -26.35 -5.03 -1.90
C GLN A 400 -25.64 -6.37 -1.71
N ASN A 401 -24.91 -6.84 -2.72
CA ASN A 401 -24.14 -8.08 -2.65
C ASN A 401 -23.05 -8.01 -1.56
N TYR A 402 -22.25 -6.94 -1.50
CA TYR A 402 -21.21 -6.81 -0.46
C TYR A 402 -21.78 -6.63 0.95
N ILE A 403 -22.88 -5.88 1.11
CA ILE A 403 -23.56 -5.69 2.39
C ILE A 403 -24.18 -7.00 2.89
N ASN A 404 -24.83 -7.77 2.01
CA ASN A 404 -25.35 -9.11 2.34
C ASN A 404 -24.22 -10.09 2.71
N LEU A 405 -23.10 -10.07 1.98
CA LEU A 405 -21.91 -10.88 2.32
C LEU A 405 -21.39 -10.57 3.74
N LEU A 406 -21.30 -9.30 4.13
CA LEU A 406 -20.89 -8.89 5.48
C LEU A 406 -21.94 -9.22 6.57
N ALA A 407 -23.19 -9.46 6.20
CA ALA A 407 -24.27 -9.88 7.10
C ALA A 407 -24.40 -11.42 7.26
N LEU A 408 -23.72 -12.22 6.43
CA LEU A 408 -23.73 -13.70 6.55
C LEU A 408 -23.18 -14.23 7.89
N PRO A 409 -22.09 -13.68 8.48
CA PRO A 409 -21.57 -14.13 9.78
C PRO A 409 -22.60 -14.01 10.93
N CYS A 410 -23.56 -13.09 10.82
CA CYS A 410 -24.67 -12.94 11.78
C CYS A 410 -25.64 -14.14 11.80
N VAL A 411 -25.53 -15.06 10.84
CA VAL A 411 -26.44 -16.22 10.65
C VAL A 411 -25.68 -17.55 10.62
N ARG A 412 -24.44 -17.57 10.10
CA ARG A 412 -23.57 -18.76 10.06
C ARG A 412 -22.11 -18.32 10.21
N GLN A 413 -21.47 -18.75 11.29
CA GLN A 413 -20.09 -18.36 11.64
C GLN A 413 -19.06 -18.76 10.56
N ASP A 414 -19.24 -19.94 9.95
CA ASP A 414 -18.34 -20.46 8.90
C ASP A 414 -18.65 -19.96 7.47
N ALA A 415 -19.59 -19.03 7.28
CA ALA A 415 -20.04 -18.63 5.94
C ALA A 415 -19.03 -17.78 5.15
N MET A 416 -18.02 -17.20 5.81
CA MET A 416 -16.99 -16.38 5.16
C MET A 416 -15.62 -16.61 5.80
N PRO A 417 -14.59 -17.03 5.05
CA PRO A 417 -13.21 -17.10 5.55
C PRO A 417 -12.71 -15.71 5.97
N GLN A 418 -12.08 -15.60 7.15
CA GLN A 418 -11.62 -14.32 7.70
C GLN A 418 -10.66 -13.56 6.76
N THR A 419 -9.86 -14.28 5.97
CA THR A 419 -8.98 -13.71 4.92
C THR A 419 -9.74 -12.95 3.82
N SER A 420 -11.01 -13.28 3.59
CA SER A 420 -11.86 -12.62 2.60
C SER A 420 -12.63 -11.42 3.16
N VAL A 421 -12.85 -11.34 4.49
CA VAL A 421 -13.55 -10.21 5.14
C VAL A 421 -12.88 -8.88 4.80
N ALA A 422 -11.55 -8.81 4.89
CA ALA A 422 -10.81 -7.60 4.57
C ALA A 422 -10.92 -7.21 3.08
N ALA A 423 -10.96 -8.20 2.18
CA ALA A 423 -11.17 -7.97 0.76
C ALA A 423 -12.60 -7.48 0.46
N VAL A 424 -13.62 -8.05 1.11
CA VAL A 424 -15.02 -7.61 0.97
C VAL A 424 -15.19 -6.16 1.46
N PHE A 425 -14.61 -5.78 2.59
CA PHE A 425 -14.58 -4.38 3.05
C PHE A 425 -13.90 -3.44 2.05
N THR A 426 -12.78 -3.87 1.46
CA THR A 426 -12.04 -3.07 0.46
C THR A 426 -12.86 -2.90 -0.82
N GLN A 427 -13.54 -3.95 -1.29
CA GLN A 427 -14.40 -3.88 -2.47
C GLN A 427 -15.69 -3.08 -2.20
N LEU A 428 -16.25 -3.13 -0.99
CA LEU A 428 -17.35 -2.26 -0.57
C LEU A 428 -16.92 -0.79 -0.58
N ALA A 429 -15.73 -0.45 -0.08
CA ALA A 429 -15.19 0.91 -0.15
C ALA A 429 -15.06 1.42 -1.60
N ALA A 430 -14.50 0.59 -2.50
CA ALA A 430 -14.39 0.92 -3.93
C ALA A 430 -15.77 1.06 -4.61
N CYS A 431 -16.74 0.21 -4.22
CA CYS A 431 -18.10 0.26 -4.74
C CYS A 431 -18.88 1.50 -4.27
N LEU A 432 -18.59 2.02 -3.07
CA LEU A 432 -19.16 3.26 -2.56
C LEU A 432 -18.61 4.49 -3.31
N HIS A 433 -17.31 4.52 -3.64
CA HIS A 433 -16.77 5.55 -4.56
C HIS A 433 -17.41 5.45 -5.95
N SER A 434 -17.55 4.23 -6.50
CA SER A 434 -18.25 4.02 -7.78
C SER A 434 -19.72 4.45 -7.73
N LEU A 435 -20.37 4.49 -6.56
CA LEU A 435 -21.71 5.05 -6.42
C LEU A 435 -21.65 6.58 -6.49
N HIS A 436 -20.77 7.21 -5.71
CA HIS A 436 -20.56 8.65 -5.72
C HIS A 436 -20.28 9.16 -7.14
N ASP A 437 -19.32 8.56 -7.86
CA ASP A 437 -18.97 8.97 -9.22
C ASP A 437 -20.12 8.78 -10.21
N SER A 438 -20.97 7.77 -10.03
CA SER A 438 -22.14 7.54 -10.89
C SER A 438 -23.27 8.54 -10.61
N VAL A 439 -23.54 8.85 -9.34
CA VAL A 439 -24.52 9.86 -8.93
C VAL A 439 -24.07 11.27 -9.33
N LYS A 440 -22.77 11.56 -9.20
CA LYS A 440 -22.16 12.84 -9.59
C LYS A 440 -22.26 13.09 -11.09
N GLU A 441 -21.99 12.08 -11.91
CA GLU A 441 -22.11 12.17 -13.36
C GLU A 441 -23.58 12.30 -13.80
N MET A 442 -24.49 11.54 -13.18
CA MET A 442 -25.93 11.69 -13.36
C MET A 442 -26.40 13.12 -13.02
N SER A 443 -25.95 13.66 -11.88
CA SER A 443 -26.25 15.04 -11.46
C SER A 443 -25.73 16.07 -12.47
N LYS A 444 -24.51 15.91 -12.97
CA LYS A 444 -23.91 16.75 -14.02
C LYS A 444 -24.76 16.73 -15.30
N HIS A 445 -25.16 15.57 -15.80
CA HIS A 445 -25.98 15.47 -17.00
C HIS A 445 -27.40 16.01 -16.78
N TYR A 446 -27.98 15.84 -15.58
CA TYR A 446 -29.27 16.44 -15.24
C TYR A 446 -29.21 17.97 -15.17
N ASN A 447 -28.15 18.56 -14.60
CA ASN A 447 -27.94 20.01 -14.63
C ASN A 447 -27.83 20.54 -16.07
N GLN A 448 -27.11 19.84 -16.94
CA GLN A 448 -26.98 20.23 -18.36
C GLN A 448 -28.32 20.12 -19.11
N LYS A 449 -29.11 19.06 -18.85
CA LYS A 449 -30.48 18.92 -19.37
C LYS A 449 -31.38 20.05 -18.89
N ALA A 450 -31.42 20.32 -17.59
CA ALA A 450 -32.26 21.37 -17.01
C ALA A 450 -31.96 22.77 -17.59
N SER A 451 -30.69 23.08 -17.84
CA SER A 451 -30.30 24.32 -18.52
C SER A 451 -30.84 24.41 -19.94
N MET A 452 -30.90 23.30 -20.68
CA MET A 452 -31.49 23.25 -22.02
C MET A 452 -33.03 23.27 -21.99
N GLU A 453 -33.66 22.73 -20.94
CA GLU A 453 -35.12 22.79 -20.74
C GLU A 453 -35.61 24.20 -20.40
N GLN A 454 -34.79 25.01 -19.73
CA GLN A 454 -35.08 26.43 -19.45
C GLN A 454 -35.09 27.31 -20.71
N GLU A 455 -34.47 26.87 -21.81
CA GLU A 455 -34.49 27.58 -23.10
C GLU A 455 -35.74 27.25 -23.95
N LEU A 456 -36.60 26.32 -23.51
CA LEU A 456 -37.80 25.93 -24.26
C LEU A 456 -38.95 26.93 -24.10
N PRO A 457 -39.68 27.27 -25.18
CA PRO A 457 -40.79 28.23 -25.13
C PRO A 457 -42.02 27.75 -24.34
N THR A 458 -42.05 26.48 -23.93
CA THR A 458 -43.12 25.86 -23.12
C THR A 458 -42.72 25.62 -21.67
N VAL A 459 -41.57 26.14 -21.20
CA VAL A 459 -41.15 25.98 -19.80
C VAL A 459 -42.12 26.71 -18.87
N THR A 460 -42.60 26.02 -17.83
CA THR A 460 -43.52 26.59 -16.83
C THR A 460 -42.79 26.88 -15.53
N GLN A 461 -43.24 27.87 -14.76
CA GLN A 461 -42.65 28.16 -13.44
C GLN A 461 -42.71 26.95 -12.50
N LYS A 462 -43.76 26.12 -12.64
CA LYS A 462 -43.94 24.83 -11.94
C LYS A 462 -42.86 23.81 -12.34
N LEU A 463 -42.49 23.75 -13.62
CA LEU A 463 -41.39 22.91 -14.10
C LEU A 463 -40.03 23.41 -13.60
N CYS A 464 -39.78 24.72 -13.67
CA CYS A 464 -38.53 25.32 -13.17
C CYS A 464 -38.31 25.00 -11.69
N THR A 465 -39.28 25.30 -10.83
CA THR A 465 -39.15 25.09 -9.37
C THR A 465 -39.06 23.60 -9.01
N THR A 466 -39.83 22.73 -9.66
CA THR A 466 -39.71 21.27 -9.43
C THR A 466 -38.33 20.75 -9.87
N THR A 467 -37.79 21.27 -10.97
CA THR A 467 -36.46 20.90 -11.48
C THR A 467 -35.34 21.43 -10.58
N GLU A 468 -35.44 22.66 -10.07
CA GLU A 468 -34.52 23.20 -9.06
C GLU A 468 -34.52 22.34 -7.78
N CYS A 469 -35.69 21.93 -7.29
CA CYS A 469 -35.81 21.01 -6.16
C CYS A 469 -35.18 19.62 -6.44
N LEU A 470 -35.40 19.08 -7.65
CA LEU A 470 -34.82 17.81 -8.09
C LEU A 470 -33.28 17.90 -8.19
N LEU A 471 -32.74 18.96 -8.77
CA LEU A 471 -31.30 19.25 -8.81
C LEU A 471 -30.72 19.43 -7.40
N GLY A 472 -31.44 20.12 -6.51
CA GLY A 472 -31.10 20.22 -5.09
C GLY A 472 -30.95 18.84 -4.43
N SER A 473 -31.92 17.94 -4.66
CA SER A 473 -31.87 16.57 -4.15
C SER A 473 -30.71 15.75 -4.76
N LEU A 474 -30.38 15.93 -6.04
CA LEU A 474 -29.23 15.31 -6.71
C LEU A 474 -27.90 15.82 -6.15
N CYS A 475 -27.80 17.11 -5.82
CA CYS A 475 -26.65 17.69 -5.13
C CYS A 475 -26.52 17.14 -3.70
N SER A 476 -27.62 17.02 -2.95
CA SER A 476 -27.64 16.35 -1.64
C SER A 476 -27.22 14.88 -1.73
N LEU A 477 -27.67 14.15 -2.76
CA LEU A 477 -27.33 12.74 -3.00
C LEU A 477 -25.86 12.57 -3.40
N THR A 478 -25.33 13.48 -4.22
CA THR A 478 -23.91 13.55 -4.57
C THR A 478 -23.05 13.80 -3.33
N SER A 479 -23.50 14.70 -2.46
CA SER A 479 -22.83 15.03 -1.19
C SER A 479 -22.85 13.86 -0.21
N SER A 480 -24.01 13.25 0.06
CA SER A 480 -24.14 12.14 1.02
C SER A 480 -23.36 10.90 0.57
N THR A 481 -23.45 10.50 -0.70
CA THR A 481 -22.63 9.40 -1.25
C THR A 481 -21.13 9.66 -1.15
N GLY A 482 -20.68 10.90 -1.40
CA GLY A 482 -19.28 11.31 -1.27
C GLY A 482 -18.78 11.29 0.18
N LYS A 483 -19.61 11.77 1.13
CA LYS A 483 -19.36 11.65 2.58
C LYS A 483 -19.18 10.19 2.97
N ILE A 484 -20.12 9.32 2.59
CA ILE A 484 -20.10 7.88 2.92
C ILE A 484 -18.84 7.21 2.37
N ALA A 485 -18.52 7.37 1.08
CA ALA A 485 -17.37 6.73 0.45
C ALA A 485 -16.04 7.17 1.10
N THR A 486 -15.91 8.47 1.42
CA THR A 486 -14.74 9.04 2.11
C THR A 486 -14.64 8.52 3.55
N PHE A 487 -15.74 8.57 4.31
CA PHE A 487 -15.81 8.06 5.69
C PHE A 487 -15.45 6.56 5.78
N PHE A 488 -15.97 5.76 4.85
CA PHE A 488 -15.75 4.31 4.83
C PHE A 488 -14.29 3.99 4.52
N SER A 489 -13.68 4.73 3.58
CA SER A 489 -12.26 4.60 3.24
C SER A 489 -11.35 5.01 4.40
N ASN A 490 -11.65 6.14 5.06
CA ASN A 490 -10.89 6.64 6.22
C ASN A 490 -10.97 5.72 7.45
N ASN A 491 -11.96 4.81 7.49
CA ASN A 491 -12.12 3.81 8.56
C ASN A 491 -11.86 2.37 8.09
N LEU A 492 -11.33 2.17 6.87
CA LEU A 492 -11.10 0.82 6.31
C LEU A 492 -10.17 -0.03 7.19
N ASP A 493 -9.09 0.56 7.72
CA ASP A 493 -8.19 -0.10 8.68
C ASP A 493 -8.90 -0.57 9.95
N PHE A 494 -9.96 0.13 10.38
CA PHE A 494 -10.75 -0.24 11.54
C PHE A 494 -11.73 -1.38 11.25
N PHE A 495 -12.39 -1.35 10.09
CA PHE A 495 -13.30 -2.43 9.65
C PHE A 495 -12.55 -3.73 9.32
N THR A 496 -11.32 -3.63 8.82
CA THR A 496 -10.49 -4.80 8.45
C THR A 496 -9.66 -5.37 9.62
N SER A 497 -9.45 -4.62 10.69
CA SER A 497 -8.76 -5.09 11.90
C SER A 497 -9.66 -5.95 12.78
N SER A 498 -9.21 -7.16 13.14
CA SER A 498 -9.86 -7.94 14.20
C SER A 498 -9.69 -7.22 15.55
N GLY A 499 -10.78 -6.60 16.04
CA GLY A 499 -10.81 -5.94 17.36
C GLY A 499 -10.76 -6.89 18.55
N TYR A 500 -11.13 -8.15 18.32
CA TYR A 500 -11.24 -9.23 19.30
C TYR A 500 -10.77 -10.55 18.65
N SER A 501 -9.61 -11.05 19.07
CA SER A 501 -9.16 -12.42 18.80
C SER A 501 -8.53 -13.00 20.07
N PRO A 502 -8.69 -14.31 20.36
CA PRO A 502 -7.95 -14.98 21.42
C PRO A 502 -6.43 -14.92 21.18
N ARG A 503 -5.64 -14.82 22.26
CA ARG A 503 -4.19 -14.59 22.15
C ARG A 503 -3.48 -15.78 21.51
N GLY A 504 -2.97 -15.59 20.28
CA GLY A 504 -2.34 -16.66 19.48
C GLY A 504 -3.29 -17.36 18.49
N SER A 505 -4.56 -16.94 18.41
CA SER A 505 -5.55 -17.47 17.47
C SER A 505 -5.71 -16.59 16.22
N THR A 506 -5.96 -17.23 15.09
CA THR A 506 -6.43 -16.62 13.83
C THR A 506 -7.80 -17.16 13.43
N VAL A 507 -8.64 -17.49 14.43
CA VAL A 507 -10.01 -17.97 14.26
C VAL A 507 -10.98 -16.81 14.53
N THR A 508 -12.15 -16.85 13.89
CA THR A 508 -13.27 -15.93 14.11
C THR A 508 -13.73 -15.90 15.56
N LEU A 509 -14.40 -14.80 15.96
CA LEU A 509 -14.90 -14.66 17.31
C LEU A 509 -16.19 -15.48 17.46
N ASN A 510 -16.15 -16.54 18.27
CA ASN A 510 -17.38 -17.27 18.59
C ASN A 510 -18.28 -16.38 19.49
N PRO A 511 -19.57 -16.19 19.18
CA PRO A 511 -20.50 -15.48 20.05
C PRO A 511 -20.53 -15.96 21.51
N LEU A 512 -20.23 -17.24 21.78
CA LEU A 512 -20.09 -17.78 23.14
C LEU A 512 -18.83 -17.25 23.86
N GLN A 513 -17.71 -17.04 23.14
CA GLN A 513 -16.53 -16.35 23.69
C GLN A 513 -16.86 -14.89 23.99
N ALA A 514 -17.65 -14.23 23.13
CA ALA A 514 -18.09 -12.85 23.31
C ALA A 514 -19.01 -12.70 24.55
N GLU A 515 -19.99 -13.60 24.71
CA GLU A 515 -20.87 -13.64 25.88
C GLU A 515 -20.08 -13.95 27.16
N SER A 516 -19.20 -14.95 27.15
CA SER A 516 -18.33 -15.29 28.28
C SER A 516 -17.41 -14.13 28.68
N MET A 517 -16.86 -13.39 27.71
CA MET A 517 -16.08 -12.17 27.95
C MET A 517 -16.90 -11.11 28.68
N LEU A 518 -18.13 -10.83 28.22
CA LEU A 518 -19.02 -9.84 28.83
C LEU A 518 -19.54 -10.28 30.20
N ALA A 519 -19.84 -11.56 30.39
CA ALA A 519 -20.22 -12.13 31.68
C ALA A 519 -19.09 -12.00 32.71
N ASN A 520 -17.85 -12.29 32.31
CA ASN A 520 -16.67 -12.14 33.17
C ASN A 520 -16.33 -10.66 33.43
N LYS A 521 -16.49 -9.76 32.45
CA LYS A 521 -16.43 -8.30 32.64
C LYS A 521 -17.41 -7.85 33.73
N LYS A 522 -18.68 -8.28 33.64
CA LYS A 522 -19.74 -7.92 34.60
C LYS A 522 -19.47 -8.48 36.00
N ARG A 523 -19.02 -9.74 36.11
CA ARG A 523 -18.59 -10.34 37.40
C ARG A 523 -17.43 -9.55 38.04
N ALA A 524 -16.39 -9.23 37.26
CA ALA A 524 -15.25 -8.46 37.75
C ALA A 524 -15.64 -7.04 38.18
N ALA A 525 -16.49 -6.35 37.41
CA ALA A 525 -17.02 -5.03 37.76
C ALA A 525 -17.83 -5.07 39.07
N ALA A 526 -18.71 -6.07 39.23
CA ALA A 526 -19.49 -6.27 40.46
C ALA A 526 -18.60 -6.56 41.68
N PHE A 527 -17.53 -7.36 41.52
CA PHE A 527 -16.56 -7.63 42.58
C PHE A 527 -15.78 -6.37 43.00
N ILE A 528 -15.26 -5.59 42.03
CA ILE A 528 -14.59 -4.31 42.32
C ILE A 528 -15.55 -3.30 42.96
N HIS A 529 -16.82 -3.27 42.56
CA HIS A 529 -17.84 -2.44 43.19
C HIS A 529 -18.12 -2.88 44.64
N ALA A 530 -18.17 -4.19 44.92
CA ALA A 530 -18.32 -4.71 46.27
C ALA A 530 -17.12 -4.35 47.17
N LEU A 531 -15.89 -4.45 46.67
CA LEU A 531 -14.67 -4.01 47.38
C LEU A 531 -14.63 -2.49 47.62
N LYS A 532 -15.17 -1.68 46.70
CA LYS A 532 -15.24 -0.22 46.82
C LYS A 532 -16.43 0.28 47.65
N ARG A 533 -17.31 -0.60 48.13
CA ARG A 533 -18.43 -0.22 49.00
C ARG A 533 -17.86 0.40 50.29
N PRO A 534 -18.22 1.65 50.64
CA PRO A 534 -17.78 2.26 51.89
C PRO A 534 -18.15 1.35 53.07
N ARG A 535 -17.17 1.03 53.92
CA ARG A 535 -17.43 0.34 55.19
C ARG A 535 -18.34 1.24 56.01
N ALA A 536 -19.47 0.68 56.48
CA ALA A 536 -20.40 1.43 57.31
C ALA A 536 -19.64 2.03 58.52
N PRO A 537 -19.96 3.27 58.94
CA PRO A 537 -19.26 3.92 60.05
C PRO A 537 -19.39 3.05 61.30
N SER A 538 -18.25 2.55 61.78
CA SER A 538 -18.22 1.80 63.05
C SER A 538 -18.42 2.80 64.18
N VAL A 539 -19.39 2.54 65.05
CA VAL A 539 -19.53 3.27 66.30
C VAL A 539 -18.20 3.17 67.07
N PRO A 540 -17.60 4.30 67.50
CA PRO A 540 -16.38 4.29 68.31
C PRO A 540 -16.56 3.44 69.57
N TYR A 541 -15.50 2.74 70.00
CA TYR A 541 -15.58 1.80 71.11
C TYR A 541 -16.06 2.44 72.43
N SER A 542 -15.69 3.70 72.67
CA SER A 542 -16.18 4.52 73.79
C SER A 542 -17.69 4.74 73.75
N GLU A 543 -18.23 5.07 72.58
CA GLU A 543 -19.66 5.29 72.36
C GLU A 543 -20.44 3.97 72.40
N ALA A 544 -19.89 2.89 71.84
CA ALA A 544 -20.46 1.55 71.96
C ALA A 544 -20.54 1.06 73.42
N LEU A 545 -19.52 1.36 74.24
CA LEU A 545 -19.56 1.11 75.68
C LEU A 545 -20.56 2.00 76.43
N SER A 546 -20.75 3.25 76.01
CA SER A 546 -21.77 4.15 76.57
C SER A 546 -23.18 3.61 76.27
N ASN A 547 -23.46 3.34 75.00
CA ASN A 547 -24.74 2.82 74.52
C ASN A 547 -25.06 1.46 75.16
N ARG A 548 -24.05 0.59 75.37
CA ARG A 548 -24.23 -0.65 76.15
C ARG A 548 -24.70 -0.36 77.59
N ARG A 549 -24.09 0.58 78.31
CA ARG A 549 -24.51 0.90 79.69
C ARG A 549 -25.95 1.41 79.73
N VAL A 550 -26.31 2.30 78.81
CA VAL A 550 -27.68 2.85 78.70
C VAL A 550 -28.70 1.76 78.36
N LEU A 551 -28.36 0.83 77.47
CA LEU A 551 -29.22 -0.32 77.16
C LEU A 551 -29.35 -1.28 78.34
N THR A 552 -28.28 -1.54 79.09
CA THR A 552 -28.32 -2.38 80.30
C THR A 552 -29.21 -1.74 81.38
N SER A 553 -29.00 -0.48 81.75
CA SER A 553 -29.82 0.17 82.79
C SER A 553 -31.28 0.38 82.37
N SER A 554 -31.54 0.62 81.08
CA SER A 554 -32.90 0.65 80.52
C SER A 554 -33.57 -0.72 80.57
N THR A 555 -32.82 -1.80 80.36
CA THR A 555 -33.32 -3.19 80.46
C THR A 555 -33.63 -3.55 81.91
N GLU A 556 -32.72 -3.26 82.84
CA GLU A 556 -32.91 -3.45 84.29
C GLU A 556 -34.13 -2.66 84.81
N SER A 557 -34.28 -1.40 84.39
CA SER A 557 -35.44 -0.56 84.70
C SER A 557 -36.75 -1.14 84.16
N ARG A 558 -36.77 -1.57 82.88
CA ARG A 558 -37.92 -2.23 82.25
C ARG A 558 -38.30 -3.53 82.95
N GLU A 559 -37.33 -4.31 83.42
CA GLU A 559 -37.58 -5.56 84.13
C GLU A 559 -38.10 -5.31 85.55
N GLY A 560 -37.58 -4.32 86.27
CA GLY A 560 -38.15 -3.85 87.55
C GLY A 560 -39.61 -3.38 87.41
N LEU A 561 -39.89 -2.57 86.39
CA LEU A 561 -41.27 -2.15 86.04
C LEU A 561 -42.17 -3.34 85.69
N THR A 562 -41.65 -4.33 84.95
CA THR A 562 -42.41 -5.53 84.58
C THR A 562 -42.75 -6.36 85.83
N GLN A 563 -41.81 -6.53 86.76
CA GLN A 563 -42.06 -7.19 88.05
C GLN A 563 -43.09 -6.42 88.90
N GLN A 564 -43.00 -5.09 88.95
CA GLN A 564 -43.96 -4.26 89.68
C GLN A 564 -45.39 -4.36 89.10
N VAL A 565 -45.52 -4.39 87.76
CA VAL A 565 -46.80 -4.63 87.08
C VAL A 565 -47.32 -6.03 87.40
N GLN A 566 -46.48 -7.07 87.34
CA GLN A 566 -46.92 -8.44 87.63
C GLN A 566 -47.35 -8.63 89.09
N GLN A 567 -46.60 -8.07 90.06
CA GLN A 567 -47.01 -8.04 91.48
C GLN A 567 -48.35 -7.30 91.68
N SER A 568 -48.59 -6.24 90.91
CA SER A 568 -49.86 -5.50 90.94
C SER A 568 -51.02 -6.32 90.36
N LEU A 569 -50.80 -7.04 89.26
CA LEU A 569 -51.78 -7.94 88.66
C LEU A 569 -52.10 -9.14 89.57
N GLU A 570 -51.09 -9.74 90.20
CA GLU A 570 -51.31 -10.79 91.21
C GLU A 570 -52.11 -10.29 92.40
N LYS A 571 -51.86 -9.05 92.86
CA LYS A 571 -52.64 -8.43 93.94
C LYS A 571 -54.10 -8.18 93.52
N ILE A 572 -54.33 -7.75 92.29
CA ILE A 572 -55.69 -7.60 91.73
C ILE A 572 -56.39 -8.96 91.66
N ALA A 573 -55.74 -10.00 91.11
CA ALA A 573 -56.33 -11.33 91.01
C ALA A 573 -56.69 -11.95 92.38
N ARG A 574 -55.89 -11.70 93.43
CA ARG A 574 -56.22 -12.10 94.82
C ARG A 574 -57.44 -11.34 95.35
N LEU A 575 -57.51 -10.03 95.13
CA LEU A 575 -58.68 -9.21 95.51
C LEU A 575 -59.95 -9.59 94.72
N GLU A 576 -59.81 -10.04 93.48
CA GLU A 576 -60.91 -10.59 92.68
C GLU A 576 -61.38 -11.96 93.21
N GLN A 577 -60.45 -12.84 93.59
CA GLN A 577 -60.78 -14.11 94.25
C GLN A 577 -61.45 -13.89 95.62
N GLU A 578 -60.98 -12.93 96.42
CA GLU A 578 -61.62 -12.53 97.68
C GLU A 578 -63.02 -11.98 97.44
N LYS A 579 -63.21 -11.12 96.43
CA LYS A 579 -64.52 -10.61 96.00
C LYS A 579 -65.47 -11.73 95.57
N GLU A 580 -64.99 -12.73 94.82
CA GLU A 580 -65.78 -13.90 94.44
C GLU A 580 -66.13 -14.79 95.64
N HIS A 581 -65.20 -14.99 96.57
CA HIS A 581 -65.44 -15.69 97.83
C HIS A 581 -66.57 -15.01 98.63
N TRP A 582 -66.45 -13.69 98.87
CA TRP A 582 -67.47 -12.92 99.60
C TRP A 582 -68.81 -12.87 98.85
N LEU A 583 -68.81 -12.88 97.51
CA LEU A 583 -70.03 -12.96 96.71
C LEU A 583 -70.72 -14.33 96.85
N LEU A 584 -69.96 -15.42 96.81
CA LEU A 584 -70.46 -16.78 97.02
C LEU A 584 -70.93 -16.99 98.46
N GLU A 585 -70.23 -16.44 99.45
CA GLU A 585 -70.63 -16.49 100.86
C GLU A 585 -71.90 -15.67 101.11
N ALA A 586 -72.05 -14.49 100.48
CA ALA A 586 -73.29 -13.72 100.50
C ALA A 586 -74.45 -14.44 99.79
N GLN A 587 -74.20 -15.15 98.68
CA GLN A 587 -75.21 -15.99 98.03
C GLN A 587 -75.60 -17.20 98.88
N LEU A 588 -74.64 -17.88 99.51
CA LEU A 588 -74.90 -18.98 100.43
C LEU A 588 -75.65 -18.50 101.68
N GLY A 589 -75.31 -17.31 102.18
CA GLY A 589 -76.04 -16.59 103.22
C GLY A 589 -77.48 -16.30 102.80
N LYS A 590 -77.70 -15.82 101.57
CA LYS A 590 -79.05 -15.59 101.00
C LYS A 590 -79.83 -16.90 100.86
N VAL A 591 -79.24 -17.99 100.40
CA VAL A 591 -79.91 -19.31 100.32
C VAL A 591 -80.18 -19.91 101.69
N ARG A 592 -79.29 -19.70 102.68
CA ARG A 592 -79.55 -20.05 104.09
C ARG A 592 -80.69 -19.22 104.67
N LEU A 593 -80.72 -17.92 104.39
CA LEU A 593 -81.81 -17.02 104.79
C LEU A 593 -83.12 -17.39 104.10
N GLU A 594 -83.10 -17.78 102.82
CA GLU A 594 -84.31 -18.26 102.11
C GLU A 594 -84.81 -19.59 102.67
N LYS A 595 -83.91 -20.51 103.04
CA LYS A 595 -84.28 -21.77 103.69
C LYS A 595 -84.78 -21.58 105.12
N GLU A 596 -84.14 -20.75 105.93
CA GLU A 596 -84.63 -20.44 107.27
C GLU A 596 -85.86 -19.53 107.21
N ASN A 597 -86.07 -18.70 106.17
CA ASN A 597 -87.34 -18.00 105.94
C ASN A 597 -88.45 -18.95 105.44
N GLN A 598 -88.13 -19.99 104.67
CA GLN A 598 -89.08 -21.07 104.34
C GLN A 598 -89.43 -21.87 105.59
N ARG A 599 -88.44 -22.22 106.41
CA ARG A 599 -88.62 -22.93 107.68
C ARG A 599 -89.35 -22.06 108.71
N ILE A 600 -89.08 -20.76 108.76
CA ILE A 600 -89.85 -19.78 109.53
C ILE A 600 -91.25 -19.68 108.95
N ALA A 601 -91.48 -19.67 107.64
CA ALA A 601 -92.83 -19.68 107.06
C ALA A 601 -93.59 -21.01 107.31
N GLU A 602 -92.90 -22.15 107.38
CA GLU A 602 -93.47 -23.45 107.80
C GLU A 602 -93.77 -23.46 109.30
N LEU A 603 -92.85 -22.94 110.12
CA LEU A 603 -93.01 -22.78 111.55
C LEU A 603 -94.01 -21.67 111.90
N GLU A 604 -94.23 -20.67 111.04
CA GLU A 604 -95.24 -19.61 111.14
C GLU A 604 -96.57 -20.05 110.51
N ALA A 605 -96.60 -21.03 109.62
CA ALA A 605 -97.84 -21.78 109.39
C ALA A 605 -98.24 -22.58 110.65
N GLN A 606 -97.27 -22.99 111.47
CA GLN A 606 -97.46 -23.67 112.75
C GLN A 606 -97.56 -22.71 113.96
N LEU A 607 -97.07 -21.46 113.86
CA LEU A 607 -97.02 -20.43 114.93
C LEU A 607 -97.95 -19.24 114.67
N ALA A 608 -98.47 -19.03 113.46
CA ALA A 608 -99.73 -18.29 113.28
C ALA A 608 -100.91 -19.11 113.86
N ALA A 609 -100.76 -20.43 113.96
CA ALA A 609 -101.61 -21.30 114.77
C ALA A 609 -101.27 -21.29 116.29
N ALA A 610 -100.19 -20.62 116.72
CA ALA A 610 -99.72 -20.60 118.12
C ALA A 610 -99.10 -19.26 118.61
N ALA A 611 -99.56 -18.14 118.01
CA ALA A 611 -99.46 -16.74 118.45
C ALA A 611 -98.11 -15.97 118.44
N LEU A 612 -98.18 -14.80 117.76
CA LEU A 612 -97.71 -13.46 118.20
C LEU A 612 -96.21 -13.13 118.36
N GLY A 613 -95.71 -12.36 117.38
CA GLY A 613 -94.85 -11.19 117.60
C GLY A 613 -93.33 -11.41 117.74
N GLY A 614 -92.46 -10.54 117.22
CA GLY A 614 -92.75 -9.37 116.41
C GLY A 614 -91.65 -8.28 116.43
N SER A 615 -91.13 -7.99 115.23
CA SER A 615 -90.76 -6.66 114.73
C SER A 615 -89.43 -5.99 115.15
N PRO A 616 -88.89 -5.08 114.30
CA PRO A 616 -87.44 -5.04 114.02
C PRO A 616 -86.86 -3.61 114.03
N ASP A 617 -86.35 -3.13 112.87
CA ASP A 617 -86.04 -1.74 112.50
C ASP A 617 -84.77 -1.05 113.08
N SER A 618 -84.08 -0.12 112.39
CA SER A 618 -84.03 0.22 110.94
C SER A 618 -82.93 1.25 110.57
N GLN A 619 -82.60 1.38 109.26
CA GLN A 619 -82.31 2.65 108.50
C GLN A 619 -80.98 3.45 108.75
N ARG A 620 -80.16 3.84 107.73
CA ARG A 620 -80.20 4.94 106.68
C ARG A 620 -79.63 6.31 107.17
N ALA A 621 -79.12 7.27 106.34
CA ALA A 621 -78.64 7.36 104.93
C ALA A 621 -78.02 8.78 104.62
N ALA A 622 -77.53 9.00 103.37
CA ALA A 622 -77.37 10.30 102.64
C ALA A 622 -76.22 11.29 103.04
N ALA A 623 -75.74 12.27 102.22
CA ALA A 623 -75.65 12.47 100.73
C ALA A 623 -74.83 13.75 100.32
N ALA A 624 -74.44 13.85 99.02
CA ALA A 624 -74.12 15.07 98.18
C ALA A 624 -72.83 15.94 98.37
N GLY A 625 -72.32 16.57 97.27
CA GLY A 625 -71.25 17.63 97.26
C GLY A 625 -70.35 17.74 95.98
N ALA A 626 -69.72 18.92 95.69
CA ALA A 626 -68.79 19.26 94.56
C ALA A 626 -68.18 20.71 94.74
N PRO A 627 -67.51 21.44 93.78
CA PRO A 627 -66.81 21.08 92.52
C PRO A 627 -65.27 21.51 92.29
N PRO A 628 -64.79 22.72 91.82
CA PRO A 628 -63.50 22.92 91.08
C PRO A 628 -62.59 24.08 91.68
N PRO A 629 -61.71 24.92 91.01
CA PRO A 629 -61.11 24.97 89.63
C PRO A 629 -59.59 25.42 89.46
N ASN A 630 -59.05 25.31 88.23
CA ASN A 630 -58.06 26.15 87.44
C ASN A 630 -56.66 26.69 87.95
N HIS A 631 -55.83 27.12 86.94
CA HIS A 631 -54.67 28.07 86.90
C HIS A 631 -53.24 27.61 87.37
N GLU A 632 -52.07 28.13 86.92
CA GLU A 632 -51.59 28.79 85.65
C GLU A 632 -50.02 28.99 85.68
N GLU A 633 -49.41 29.67 84.68
CA GLU A 633 -48.06 30.32 84.64
C GLU A 633 -46.76 29.44 84.57
N ALA A 634 -45.61 29.83 83.96
CA ALA A 634 -45.24 30.96 83.06
C ALA A 634 -43.92 30.68 82.24
N GLU A 635 -43.45 31.69 81.49
CA GLU A 635 -42.46 31.74 80.37
C GLU A 635 -40.95 31.58 80.71
N ALA A 636 -40.10 31.36 79.68
CA ALA A 636 -38.85 32.13 79.38
C ALA A 636 -38.03 31.56 78.18
N GLU A 637 -37.04 32.33 77.66
CA GLU A 637 -36.38 32.14 76.35
C GLU A 637 -34.82 32.08 76.34
N GLN A 638 -34.27 31.56 75.22
CA GLN A 638 -32.97 31.85 74.56
C GLN A 638 -31.58 31.57 75.23
N SER A 639 -30.77 30.70 74.57
CA SER A 639 -29.52 30.97 73.81
C SER A 639 -28.56 32.15 74.14
N PRO A 640 -27.27 32.16 73.69
CA PRO A 640 -26.32 31.07 73.37
C PRO A 640 -24.80 31.35 73.72
N ALA A 641 -23.92 30.38 73.40
CA ALA A 641 -22.52 30.48 72.92
C ALA A 641 -21.43 31.38 73.58
N GLY A 642 -20.23 30.79 73.78
CA GLY A 642 -18.96 31.50 74.06
C GLY A 642 -17.74 30.57 74.05
N GLN A 643 -16.54 31.05 73.66
CA GLN A 643 -15.29 30.27 73.58
C GLN A 643 -14.16 30.89 74.42
N GLN A 644 -13.26 30.08 74.98
CA GLN A 644 -11.77 30.10 74.77
C GLN A 644 -10.97 29.38 75.89
N THR A 645 -9.76 28.94 75.53
CA THR A 645 -8.68 28.34 76.36
C THR A 645 -7.67 29.44 76.81
N PRO A 646 -6.58 29.21 77.61
CA PRO A 646 -5.91 27.97 78.06
C PRO A 646 -5.79 27.90 79.64
N THR A 647 -4.77 27.40 80.39
CA THR A 647 -3.36 27.01 80.14
C THR A 647 -2.76 26.06 81.22
N THR A 648 -1.74 25.31 80.82
CA THR A 648 -0.60 24.66 81.53
C THR A 648 -0.47 24.67 83.07
N ALA A 649 -0.23 23.46 83.64
CA ALA A 649 0.73 23.22 84.73
C ALA A 649 1.31 21.79 84.64
N LEU A 650 2.57 21.58 85.06
CA LEU A 650 3.30 20.31 84.96
C LEU A 650 4.28 20.15 86.15
N CYS A 651 4.25 19.03 86.87
CA CYS A 651 5.26 18.49 87.82
C CYS A 651 4.63 17.34 88.64
N THR A 652 5.30 16.27 89.09
CA THR A 652 6.53 15.56 88.66
C THR A 652 6.48 14.12 89.21
N SER A 653 7.32 13.20 88.73
CA SER A 653 7.32 11.77 89.11
C SER A 653 8.57 11.36 89.92
N LEU A 654 8.48 10.21 90.60
CA LEU A 654 9.49 9.17 90.98
C LEU A 654 9.16 8.61 92.38
N VAL A 655 9.23 7.31 92.71
CA VAL A 655 9.62 6.04 92.03
C VAL A 655 8.50 5.02 92.34
N GLY A 656 8.09 4.02 91.54
CA GLY A 656 8.73 3.25 90.46
C GLY A 656 9.25 4.01 89.25
N MET A 657 10.45 3.64 88.80
CA MET A 657 11.15 4.18 87.63
C MET A 657 12.39 3.33 87.34
N LEU A 658 13.10 3.65 86.25
CA LEU A 658 14.23 2.94 85.63
C LEU A 658 13.79 1.81 84.67
N CYS A 659 14.11 1.84 83.37
CA CYS A 659 14.82 2.91 82.66
C CYS A 659 14.45 3.00 81.17
N THR A 660 14.37 4.23 80.65
CA THR A 660 14.44 4.50 79.21
C THR A 660 15.90 4.57 78.77
N THR A 661 16.24 3.87 77.69
CA THR A 661 17.36 4.25 76.80
C THR A 661 16.81 4.35 75.37
N PRO A 662 17.20 5.36 74.58
CA PRO A 662 16.49 5.72 73.36
C PRO A 662 17.05 5.05 72.10
N SER A 663 16.26 5.16 71.01
CA SER A 663 16.66 5.10 69.59
C SER A 663 17.55 3.95 69.09
N VAL A 664 17.01 3.11 68.21
CA VAL A 664 17.34 3.07 66.77
C VAL A 664 16.53 1.96 66.07
N ASP A 665 15.87 2.33 64.97
CA ASP A 665 15.43 1.57 63.79
C ASP A 665 14.95 0.11 63.91
N HIS A 666 13.62 -0.06 63.99
CA HIS A 666 12.94 -1.20 63.34
C HIS A 666 11.59 -0.90 62.68
N VAL A 667 11.24 0.38 62.49
CA VAL A 667 10.25 0.81 61.46
C VAL A 667 10.95 0.99 60.11
N GLY A 668 12.22 1.43 60.15
CA GLY A 668 13.04 1.65 58.96
C GLY A 668 13.21 0.43 58.08
N ASP A 669 13.30 -0.79 58.63
CA ASP A 669 13.57 -2.00 57.82
C ASP A 669 12.37 -2.43 56.95
N GLU A 670 11.13 -2.37 57.46
CA GLU A 670 9.93 -2.68 56.66
C GLU A 670 9.68 -1.61 55.58
N GLU A 671 9.75 -0.33 55.94
CA GLU A 671 9.58 0.75 54.97
C GLU A 671 10.73 0.79 53.95
N SER A 672 11.98 0.57 54.37
CA SER A 672 13.12 0.47 53.45
C SER A 672 13.00 -0.76 52.57
N ARG A 673 12.56 -1.91 53.07
CA ARG A 673 12.32 -3.12 52.26
C ARG A 673 11.24 -2.85 51.20
N GLU A 674 10.14 -2.21 51.56
CA GLU A 674 9.10 -1.87 50.59
C GLU A 674 9.56 -0.78 49.59
N GLN A 675 10.34 0.22 50.04
CA GLN A 675 10.94 1.25 49.19
C GLN A 675 12.01 0.66 48.25
N LEU A 676 12.81 -0.32 48.70
CA LEU A 676 13.81 -1.00 47.89
C LEU A 676 13.14 -1.89 46.82
N ILE A 677 12.04 -2.56 47.18
CA ILE A 677 11.20 -3.32 46.24
C ILE A 677 10.55 -2.38 45.21
N LYS A 678 9.96 -1.25 45.66
CA LYS A 678 9.41 -0.21 44.77
C LYS A 678 10.48 0.37 43.85
N SER A 679 11.65 0.70 44.38
CA SER A 679 12.80 1.21 43.63
C SER A 679 13.32 0.20 42.59
N HIS A 680 13.48 -1.06 42.97
CA HIS A 680 13.87 -2.14 42.05
C HIS A 680 12.85 -2.31 40.91
N TYR A 681 11.55 -2.36 41.20
CA TYR A 681 10.53 -2.47 40.15
C TYR A 681 10.38 -1.19 39.31
N MET A 682 10.53 0.01 39.88
CA MET A 682 10.56 1.26 39.11
C MET A 682 11.78 1.33 38.18
N CYS A 683 12.96 0.96 38.68
CA CYS A 683 14.18 0.85 37.89
C CYS A 683 13.99 -0.15 36.74
N ARG A 684 13.47 -1.35 37.05
CA ARG A 684 13.19 -2.38 36.04
C ARG A 684 12.14 -1.97 35.00
N VAL A 685 11.14 -1.17 35.39
CA VAL A 685 10.19 -0.55 34.45
C VAL A 685 10.89 0.50 33.59
N GLY A 686 11.82 1.28 34.13
CA GLY A 686 12.68 2.20 33.37
C GLY A 686 13.58 1.49 32.36
N GLU A 687 14.25 0.40 32.76
CA GLU A 687 15.04 -0.46 31.88
C GLU A 687 14.19 -1.05 30.74
N LEU A 688 13.01 -1.60 31.04
CA LEU A 688 12.12 -2.16 30.03
C LEU A 688 11.53 -1.09 29.10
N THR A 689 11.24 0.10 29.63
CA THR A 689 10.76 1.24 28.83
C THR A 689 11.84 1.76 27.88
N THR A 690 13.08 1.89 28.35
CA THR A 690 14.21 2.31 27.50
C THR A 690 14.60 1.24 26.48
N GLN A 691 14.57 -0.05 26.84
CA GLN A 691 14.74 -1.15 25.88
C GLN A 691 13.64 -1.15 24.81
N LEU A 692 12.38 -0.91 25.18
CA LEU A 692 11.28 -0.78 24.23
C LEU A 692 11.46 0.42 23.29
N GLN A 693 11.79 1.61 23.82
CA GLN A 693 12.07 2.79 23.01
C GLN A 693 13.24 2.59 22.05
N ILE A 694 14.31 1.90 22.46
CA ILE A 694 15.45 1.55 21.60
C ILE A 694 15.03 0.54 20.53
N SER A 695 14.15 -0.41 20.85
CA SER A 695 13.62 -1.38 19.90
C SER A 695 12.72 -0.72 18.85
N ASP A 696 11.78 0.12 19.28
CA ASP A 696 10.87 0.87 18.39
C ASP A 696 11.65 1.85 17.49
N SER A 697 12.64 2.55 18.04
CA SER A 697 13.54 3.43 17.28
C SER A 697 14.30 2.65 16.18
N LYS A 698 14.83 1.46 16.49
CA LYS A 698 15.46 0.57 15.50
C LYS A 698 14.47 0.06 14.46
N ALA A 699 13.26 -0.30 14.85
CA ALA A 699 12.22 -0.75 13.91
C ALA A 699 11.82 0.38 12.92
N VAL A 700 11.66 1.61 13.42
CA VAL A 700 11.43 2.80 12.59
C VAL A 700 12.61 3.09 11.67
N HIS A 701 13.86 2.98 12.16
CA HIS A 701 15.08 3.14 11.36
C HIS A 701 15.10 2.15 10.19
N PHE A 702 15.02 0.85 10.46
CA PHE A 702 15.04 -0.20 9.43
C PHE A 702 13.88 -0.05 8.44
N HIS A 703 12.67 0.31 8.88
CA HIS A 703 11.55 0.59 7.97
C HIS A 703 11.83 1.78 7.05
N SER A 704 12.49 2.83 7.56
CA SER A 704 12.90 3.98 6.76
C SER A 704 13.99 3.62 5.74
N GLU A 705 14.96 2.78 6.12
CA GLU A 705 16.02 2.28 5.24
C GLU A 705 15.47 1.36 4.16
N CYS A 706 14.61 0.38 4.50
CA CYS A 706 13.94 -0.48 3.52
C CYS A 706 13.12 0.35 2.52
N ARG A 707 12.42 1.40 2.99
CA ARG A 707 11.69 2.33 2.11
C ARG A 707 12.61 3.16 1.22
N ALA A 708 13.78 3.57 1.70
CA ALA A 708 14.77 4.31 0.92
C ALA A 708 15.46 3.40 -0.13
N LEU A 709 15.80 2.17 0.25
CA LEU A 709 16.37 1.14 -0.62
C LEU A 709 15.39 0.74 -1.73
N ALA A 710 14.11 0.50 -1.39
CA ALA A 710 13.08 0.21 -2.39
C ALA A 710 12.94 1.36 -3.42
N LYS A 711 12.92 2.63 -2.98
CA LYS A 711 12.92 3.78 -3.89
C LYS A 711 14.15 3.82 -4.79
N ARG A 712 15.35 3.56 -4.25
CA ARG A 712 16.60 3.50 -5.04
C ARG A 712 16.58 2.37 -6.06
N LEU A 713 16.07 1.19 -5.68
CA LEU A 713 15.91 0.05 -6.57
C LEU A 713 15.00 0.38 -7.74
N THR A 714 13.79 0.92 -7.50
CA THR A 714 12.87 1.30 -8.59
C THR A 714 13.41 2.38 -9.52
N ILE A 715 14.29 3.27 -9.04
CA ILE A 715 14.99 4.24 -9.90
C ILE A 715 16.06 3.54 -10.76
N ALA A 716 16.83 2.62 -10.18
CA ALA A 716 17.84 1.84 -10.89
C ALA A 716 17.22 0.86 -11.92
N GLU A 717 16.07 0.26 -11.60
CA GLU A 717 15.31 -0.60 -12.50
C GLU A 717 14.84 0.17 -13.75
N LYS A 718 14.28 1.37 -13.56
CA LYS A 718 13.91 2.26 -14.67
C LYS A 718 15.10 2.70 -15.52
N ALA A 719 16.22 3.05 -14.89
CA ALA A 719 17.46 3.41 -15.60
C ALA A 719 18.05 2.23 -16.39
N ARG A 720 17.94 1.00 -15.87
CA ARG A 720 18.29 -0.24 -16.58
C ARG A 720 17.36 -0.48 -17.77
N GLU A 721 16.08 -0.20 -17.63
CA GLU A 721 15.10 -0.35 -18.71
C GLU A 721 15.32 0.64 -19.85
N THR A 722 15.54 1.93 -19.56
CA THR A 722 15.88 2.92 -20.59
C THR A 722 17.20 2.57 -21.28
N LEU A 723 18.25 2.20 -20.53
CA LEU A 723 19.54 1.83 -21.12
C LEU A 723 19.44 0.53 -21.96
N SER A 724 18.60 -0.43 -21.55
CA SER A 724 18.34 -1.64 -22.33
C SER A 724 17.62 -1.34 -23.65
N GLU A 725 16.74 -0.35 -23.67
CA GLU A 725 16.04 0.10 -24.87
C GLU A 725 16.96 0.93 -25.78
N ASP A 726 17.80 1.80 -25.23
CA ASP A 726 18.84 2.52 -25.97
C ASP A 726 19.82 1.55 -26.65
N VAL A 727 20.26 0.50 -25.95
CA VAL A 727 21.10 -0.56 -26.51
C VAL A 727 20.35 -1.35 -27.60
N ARG A 728 19.04 -1.62 -27.42
CA ARG A 728 18.21 -2.27 -28.45
C ARG A 728 18.14 -1.43 -29.73
N LEU A 729 17.93 -0.12 -29.60
CA LEU A 729 17.88 0.84 -30.71
C LEU A 729 19.25 1.05 -31.36
N ALA A 730 20.33 1.08 -30.59
CA ALA A 730 21.69 1.15 -31.10
C ALA A 730 22.05 -0.09 -31.93
N ASN A 731 21.72 -1.29 -31.44
CA ASN A 731 21.92 -2.54 -32.18
C ASN A 731 21.12 -2.57 -33.49
N GLN A 732 19.87 -2.08 -33.50
CA GLN A 732 19.08 -1.97 -34.74
C GLN A 732 19.70 -1.00 -35.77
N LYS A 733 20.33 0.10 -35.31
CA LYS A 733 21.09 1.00 -36.20
C LYS A 733 22.36 0.34 -36.72
N ILE A 734 23.06 -0.45 -35.90
CA ILE A 734 24.25 -1.20 -36.32
C ILE A 734 23.89 -2.22 -37.40
N THR A 735 22.81 -2.99 -37.25
CA THR A 735 22.38 -3.94 -38.29
C THR A 735 21.97 -3.24 -39.58
N HIS A 736 21.25 -2.11 -39.50
CA HIS A 736 20.90 -1.31 -40.69
C HIS A 736 22.14 -0.83 -41.46
N LEU A 737 23.12 -0.26 -40.75
CA LEU A 737 24.38 0.20 -41.34
C LEU A 737 25.23 -0.96 -41.89
N GLN A 738 25.13 -2.16 -41.31
CA GLN A 738 25.77 -3.37 -41.83
C GLN A 738 25.11 -3.86 -43.13
N ASP A 739 23.78 -3.79 -43.24
CA ASP A 739 23.04 -4.14 -44.47
C ASP A 739 23.30 -3.11 -45.59
N GLU A 740 23.36 -1.82 -45.26
CA GLU A 740 23.78 -0.75 -46.18
C GLU A 740 25.24 -0.93 -46.65
N LEU A 741 26.15 -1.30 -45.75
CA LEU A 741 27.55 -1.58 -46.10
C LEU A 741 27.66 -2.87 -46.96
N ALA A 742 26.86 -3.89 -46.69
CA ALA A 742 26.86 -5.14 -47.45
C ALA A 742 26.24 -4.98 -48.86
N THR A 743 25.23 -4.12 -49.01
CA THR A 743 24.62 -3.81 -50.31
C THR A 743 25.49 -2.89 -51.16
N THR A 744 26.06 -1.83 -50.57
CA THR A 744 27.04 -0.97 -51.28
C THR A 744 28.30 -1.73 -51.67
N LYS A 745 28.87 -2.56 -50.77
CA LYS A 745 30.01 -3.43 -51.11
C LYS A 745 29.69 -4.33 -52.31
N ARG A 746 28.55 -5.03 -52.28
CA ARG A 746 28.16 -5.92 -53.39
C ARG A 746 28.03 -5.14 -54.70
N SER A 747 27.41 -3.95 -54.69
CA SER A 747 27.30 -3.12 -55.88
C SER A 747 28.67 -2.71 -56.47
N TYR A 748 29.69 -2.48 -55.64
CA TYR A 748 31.05 -2.26 -56.11
C TYR A 748 31.73 -3.54 -56.61
N GLU A 749 31.50 -4.70 -55.98
CA GLU A 749 31.97 -6.00 -56.46
C GLU A 749 31.36 -6.34 -57.84
N ASP A 750 30.06 -6.09 -58.03
CA ASP A 750 29.35 -6.27 -59.31
C ASP A 750 29.90 -5.33 -60.39
N GLN A 751 30.13 -4.04 -60.07
CA GLN A 751 30.74 -3.07 -60.98
C GLN A 751 32.17 -3.47 -61.39
N LEU A 752 32.98 -3.93 -60.44
CA LEU A 752 34.34 -4.41 -60.72
C LEU A 752 34.33 -5.69 -61.58
N SER A 753 33.36 -6.60 -61.36
CA SER A 753 33.18 -7.77 -62.24
C SER A 753 32.86 -7.34 -63.66
N MET A 754 31.86 -6.48 -63.87
CA MET A 754 31.48 -5.99 -65.20
C MET A 754 32.64 -5.26 -65.90
N MET A 755 33.46 -4.49 -65.16
CA MET A 755 34.69 -3.92 -65.72
C MET A 755 35.73 -4.98 -66.09
N SER A 756 35.89 -6.03 -65.29
CA SER A 756 36.81 -7.15 -65.58
C SER A 756 36.38 -7.93 -66.82
N ASP A 757 35.08 -8.24 -66.96
CA ASP A 757 34.51 -8.91 -68.13
C ASP A 757 34.65 -8.05 -69.40
N HIS A 758 34.42 -6.73 -69.29
CA HIS A 758 34.65 -5.80 -70.39
C HIS A 758 36.14 -5.71 -70.78
N LEU A 759 37.07 -5.67 -69.82
CA LEU A 759 38.51 -5.71 -70.09
C LEU A 759 38.95 -7.05 -70.72
N CYS A 760 38.32 -8.17 -70.34
CA CYS A 760 38.57 -9.47 -70.95
C CYS A 760 38.12 -9.49 -72.41
N SER A 761 36.89 -9.03 -72.70
CA SER A 761 36.35 -8.89 -74.06
C SER A 761 37.18 -7.92 -74.93
N MET A 762 37.68 -6.83 -74.34
CA MET A 762 38.58 -5.89 -75.01
C MET A 762 39.94 -6.52 -75.31
N ASN A 763 40.51 -7.31 -74.40
CA ASN A 763 41.74 -8.06 -74.66
C ASN A 763 41.54 -9.17 -75.71
N GLU A 764 40.38 -9.83 -75.76
CA GLU A 764 40.04 -10.77 -76.83
C GLU A 764 39.98 -10.08 -78.20
N THR A 765 39.31 -8.92 -78.28
CA THR A 765 39.20 -8.17 -79.55
C THR A 765 40.54 -7.59 -80.00
N LEU A 766 41.36 -7.08 -79.08
CA LEU A 766 42.75 -6.68 -79.35
C LEU A 766 43.63 -7.86 -79.79
N SER A 767 43.46 -9.05 -79.21
CA SER A 767 44.14 -10.27 -79.66
C SER A 767 43.71 -10.69 -81.07
N LYS A 768 42.41 -10.71 -81.36
CA LYS A 768 41.87 -11.01 -82.70
C LYS A 768 42.37 -10.00 -83.76
N GLN A 769 42.37 -8.71 -83.44
CA GLN A 769 42.97 -7.67 -84.29
C GLN A 769 44.48 -7.86 -84.47
N ARG A 770 45.20 -8.34 -83.46
CA ARG A 770 46.64 -8.64 -83.56
C ARG A 770 46.92 -9.85 -84.44
N GLU A 771 46.11 -10.90 -84.35
CA GLU A 771 46.16 -12.06 -85.26
C GLU A 771 45.83 -11.66 -86.71
N GLU A 772 44.85 -10.78 -86.91
CA GLU A 772 44.53 -10.20 -88.22
C GLU A 772 45.69 -9.34 -88.76
N ILE A 773 46.31 -8.51 -87.94
CA ILE A 773 47.50 -7.72 -88.29
C ILE A 773 48.69 -8.63 -88.64
N ASP A 774 48.95 -9.70 -87.87
CA ASP A 774 50.10 -10.58 -88.09
C ASP A 774 49.87 -11.55 -89.27
N THR A 775 48.62 -11.96 -89.55
CA THR A 775 48.26 -12.65 -90.80
C THR A 775 48.36 -11.73 -92.03
N LEU A 776 47.96 -10.47 -91.93
CA LEU A 776 48.20 -9.45 -92.98
C LEU A 776 49.70 -9.20 -93.22
N LYS A 777 50.54 -9.18 -92.17
CA LYS A 777 52.01 -9.12 -92.31
C LYS A 777 52.58 -10.38 -92.95
N LEU A 778 52.06 -11.57 -92.64
CA LEU A 778 52.45 -12.83 -93.28
C LEU A 778 52.08 -12.83 -94.77
N GLY A 779 50.85 -12.41 -95.13
CA GLY A 779 50.43 -12.21 -96.52
C GLY A 779 51.30 -11.19 -97.26
N SER A 780 51.66 -10.09 -96.60
CA SER A 780 52.58 -9.08 -97.14
C SER A 780 54.01 -9.62 -97.35
N LYS A 781 54.50 -10.51 -96.46
CA LYS A 781 55.78 -11.23 -96.63
C LYS A 781 55.74 -12.27 -97.76
N VAL A 782 54.57 -12.87 -98.04
CA VAL A 782 54.37 -13.74 -99.21
C VAL A 782 54.36 -12.93 -100.51
N ASN A 783 53.63 -11.80 -100.57
CA ASN A 783 53.60 -10.95 -101.76
C ASN A 783 54.95 -10.29 -102.07
N THR A 784 55.69 -9.83 -101.05
CA THR A 784 57.06 -9.30 -101.26
C THR A 784 58.07 -10.38 -101.70
N LYS A 785 57.80 -11.67 -101.45
CA LYS A 785 58.59 -12.77 -102.07
C LYS A 785 58.18 -13.09 -103.51
N LYS A 786 56.94 -12.84 -103.93
CA LYS A 786 56.54 -13.00 -105.34
C LYS A 786 57.08 -11.90 -106.26
N ASN A 787 57.13 -10.64 -105.79
CA ASN A 787 57.63 -9.51 -106.60
C ASN A 787 59.17 -9.42 -106.70
N LYS A 788 59.90 -10.52 -106.49
CA LYS A 788 61.36 -10.62 -106.70
C LYS A 788 61.76 -11.76 -107.64
N SER A 789 60.81 -12.24 -108.46
CA SER A 789 60.99 -13.27 -109.47
C SER A 789 60.17 -12.96 -110.74
N ARG A 790 60.48 -11.83 -111.38
CA ARG A 790 60.12 -11.55 -112.77
C ARG A 790 61.16 -10.61 -113.40
#